data_AF-A0AA39SDS0-F1
#
_entry.id   AF-A0AA39SDS0-F1
#
_cell.length_a   1.000
_cell.length_b   1.000
_cell.length_c   1.000
_cell.angle_alpha   90.00
_cell.angle_beta   90.00
_cell.angle_gamma   90.00
#
_symmetry.space_group_name_H-M   'P 1'
#
loop_
_entity.id
_entity.type
_entity.pdbx_description
1 polymer ?
#
loop_
_entity_poly.entity_id
_entity_poly.type
_entity_poly.pdbx_seq_one_letter_code
_entity_poly.pdbx_strand_id
1 'polypeptide(L)'
;MDFKRKKLNNQAFFFHLMILFILVKPSKPNEEVNNISLSSVAEVHVGVIVDMGSWSGKISHSCISMAISDFWALNNKTRVLLHWMDSKGDSILALHAALNVTLQAIIITETSSSEAHILAELGSRAKIPIISLFASGPSLTLSNYSNFIQITHDQAKGIATLIKAFKWKDAILIYEDNNSGRDFFPHMFDSSQDANIHIAHRISIPPSSSDEHIIEKLSMIKTFQTKVFVVHMSHSLASHFFLNVKKLEMMSEGYVWIVTDTIVSFFHSMDTLVVESMQGVVGLKPYIPALKELHNFTLRWRRKMYIDHPNAEVLELDPFGILAYDAIWALAEAAQKLKSTEISQGGLMLYEEIMKSRFKGLSGYFQLSNGNKLPSRRFEIVNVIGKGLRRVGFWTSETGNITKESNSPSTSDLEVIIWPGGSATIPKRQLIQKSSKVLRIGVPVKSSFKELVYVVHDSQSNATIFSGFCIEVFKAAMDTLTYEVTYEFIQFAYDNRSIAGTYNDILHQVYLKEIDAAVGDISITANRSLYVDFTSPFSDMGIGMIMPTYQNNNMWIFLKPLQADLWLTSAAFFVFTGFVVWIIEHPINDEFQGSLAQQIGMVFWYSFSTLVFAHSEKLLSNWSKFVVIIWVFVVLILTSSYTATLTSMLTVQQIQLGSNDYVGFHSITRATNNINFEDSRLNEYNSPEEYADALSKGSKKGGVSAIIDEIPYIKIFLARYPAQYTTVIPKNPPSTNGFGFAFQKGSPLVADISRAIASLREEGRLKMLEDYWFSYFSSKHPSTYMNQDSSGIPSSLSLERFGGLFLITGISSTLVLSIFFLCFVYRKRHALRGFVSEKLEFLKGYIHYYLPTLLRIH
;
A
#
# COMPACT_ATOMS: atom_id res chain seq x y z
N MET A 1 -67.44 1.10 62.96
CA MET A 1 -66.06 0.80 62.51
C MET A 1 -66.01 0.97 60.99
N ASP A 2 -66.00 2.15 60.39
CA ASP A 2 -65.47 3.46 60.78
C ASP A 2 -64.03 3.41 61.29
N PHE A 3 -63.08 3.21 60.38
CA PHE A 3 -62.13 4.24 59.96
C PHE A 3 -61.14 3.65 58.92
N LYS A 4 -60.83 4.44 57.88
CA LYS A 4 -59.72 4.25 56.91
C LYS A 4 -59.88 3.21 55.79
N ARG A 5 -60.94 3.39 54.98
CA ARG A 5 -60.86 3.26 53.50
C ARG A 5 -61.11 4.64 52.89
N LYS A 6 -60.10 5.52 52.96
CA LYS A 6 -60.16 6.88 52.38
C LYS A 6 -58.74 7.40 52.12
N LYS A 7 -58.04 6.79 51.16
CA LYS A 7 -56.77 7.33 50.63
C LYS A 7 -56.45 6.82 49.22
N LEU A 8 -57.44 6.84 48.33
CA LEU A 8 -57.25 6.62 46.88
C LEU A 8 -58.50 7.15 46.16
N ASN A 9 -58.63 8.48 46.08
CA ASN A 9 -59.50 9.18 45.11
C ASN A 9 -59.39 10.72 45.13
N ASN A 10 -58.48 11.32 45.91
CA ASN A 10 -58.33 12.78 46.00
C ASN A 10 -57.24 13.42 45.11
N GLN A 11 -56.58 12.67 44.22
CA GLN A 11 -55.61 13.24 43.28
C GLN A 11 -56.15 13.46 41.85
N ALA A 12 -57.32 12.89 41.52
CA ALA A 12 -57.97 13.13 40.22
C ALA A 12 -58.92 14.34 40.20
N PHE A 13 -59.36 14.82 41.38
CA PHE A 13 -60.31 15.95 41.48
C PHE A 13 -59.60 17.33 41.50
N PHE A 14 -58.33 17.39 41.92
CA PHE A 14 -57.53 18.62 41.89
C PHE A 14 -57.00 18.97 40.49
N PHE A 15 -56.90 17.98 39.59
CA PHE A 15 -56.41 18.19 38.22
C PHE A 15 -57.46 18.75 37.26
N HIS A 16 -58.76 18.59 37.55
CA HIS A 16 -59.83 19.15 36.71
C HIS A 16 -60.32 20.54 37.14
N LEU A 17 -60.09 20.96 38.39
CA LEU A 17 -60.50 22.28 38.87
C LEU A 17 -59.49 23.40 38.49
N MET A 18 -58.24 23.06 38.18
CA MET A 18 -57.21 24.02 37.75
C MET A 18 -57.17 24.27 36.23
N ILE A 19 -58.17 23.78 35.48
CA ILE A 19 -58.33 24.06 34.04
C ILE A 19 -59.52 25.02 33.80
N LEU A 20 -60.36 25.29 34.80
CA LEU A 20 -61.50 26.20 34.66
C LEU A 20 -61.21 27.66 35.10
N PHE A 21 -60.04 27.95 35.66
CA PHE A 21 -59.71 29.28 36.22
C PHE A 21 -58.81 30.18 35.33
N ILE A 22 -58.48 29.74 34.11
CA ILE A 22 -57.70 30.55 33.14
C ILE A 22 -58.57 31.12 32.00
N LEU A 23 -59.90 30.88 32.02
CA LEU A 23 -60.83 31.33 30.96
C LEU A 23 -61.82 32.44 31.39
N VAL A 24 -61.47 33.27 32.37
CA VAL A 24 -62.25 34.47 32.70
C VAL A 24 -61.33 35.68 32.83
N LYS A 25 -61.18 36.45 31.74
CA LYS A 25 -60.75 37.85 31.84
C LYS A 25 -61.97 38.73 32.16
N PRO A 26 -61.86 39.71 33.06
CA PRO A 26 -62.93 40.65 33.34
C PRO A 26 -63.08 41.66 32.20
N SER A 27 -64.32 42.01 31.91
CA SER A 27 -64.73 43.08 30.99
C SER A 27 -65.05 44.36 31.75
N LYS A 28 -64.57 45.51 31.22
CA LYS A 28 -65.19 46.86 31.14
C LYS A 28 -64.15 48.00 31.28
N PRO A 29 -64.42 49.22 30.79
CA PRO A 29 -65.35 49.63 29.73
C PRO A 29 -64.65 50.37 28.57
N ASN A 30 -65.39 50.55 27.47
CA ASN A 30 -65.02 51.41 26.35
C ASN A 30 -64.92 52.88 26.80
N GLU A 31 -63.79 53.52 26.54
CA GLU A 31 -63.74 54.93 26.17
C GLU A 31 -63.41 55.00 24.68
N GLU A 32 -64.42 55.26 23.86
CA GLU A 32 -64.24 55.71 22.50
C GLU A 32 -63.67 57.14 22.54
N VAL A 33 -62.35 57.25 22.36
CA VAL A 33 -61.76 58.48 21.83
C VAL A 33 -61.42 58.21 20.37
N ASN A 34 -62.35 58.60 19.50
CA ASN A 34 -62.11 58.74 18.07
C ASN A 34 -60.94 59.70 17.85
N ASN A 35 -59.78 59.17 17.48
CA ASN A 35 -58.73 59.94 16.83
C ASN A 35 -58.08 59.11 15.73
N ILE A 36 -58.62 59.29 14.52
CA ILE A 36 -57.94 59.32 13.23
C ILE A 36 -56.91 58.20 13.01
N SER A 37 -57.30 57.21 12.22
CA SER A 37 -56.44 56.20 11.61
C SER A 37 -55.28 56.86 10.85
N LEU A 38 -54.13 57.00 11.51
CA LEU A 38 -52.84 56.97 10.82
C LEU A 38 -52.57 55.49 10.53
N SER A 39 -52.42 55.14 9.25
CA SER A 39 -52.01 53.80 8.83
C SER A 39 -50.80 53.36 9.64
N SER A 40 -50.98 52.42 10.59
CA SER A 40 -49.87 51.95 11.42
C SER A 40 -48.88 51.22 10.52
N VAL A 41 -47.71 51.83 10.36
CA VAL A 41 -46.57 51.22 9.66
C VAL A 41 -46.25 49.94 10.42
N ALA A 42 -46.21 48.81 9.72
CA ALA A 42 -45.85 47.53 10.35
C ALA A 42 -44.39 47.60 10.84
N GLU A 43 -44.17 47.37 12.13
CA GLU A 43 -42.83 47.38 12.75
C GLU A 43 -42.29 45.95 12.90
N VAL A 44 -41.06 45.74 12.46
CA VAL A 44 -40.34 44.45 12.56
C VAL A 44 -39.11 44.67 13.43
N HIS A 45 -39.07 44.06 14.61
CA HIS A 45 -37.95 44.11 15.53
C HIS A 45 -36.91 43.05 15.17
N VAL A 46 -35.68 43.51 14.93
CA VAL A 46 -34.55 42.66 14.54
C VAL A 46 -33.43 42.85 15.55
N GLY A 47 -32.96 41.77 16.17
CA GLY A 47 -31.79 41.81 17.05
C GLY A 47 -30.53 41.76 16.21
N VAL A 48 -29.57 42.64 16.47
CA VAL A 48 -28.26 42.61 15.82
C VAL A 48 -27.21 42.38 16.88
N ILE A 49 -26.63 41.18 16.88
CA ILE A 49 -25.56 40.78 17.79
C ILE A 49 -24.22 41.08 17.11
N VAL A 50 -23.44 41.94 17.75
CA VAL A 50 -22.17 42.45 17.23
C VAL A 50 -21.16 42.57 18.37
N ASP A 51 -19.89 42.27 18.10
CA ASP A 51 -18.80 42.64 19.00
C ASP A 51 -18.38 44.07 18.71
N MET A 52 -18.78 45.04 19.54
CA MET A 52 -18.42 46.44 19.32
C MET A 52 -16.94 46.73 19.66
N GLY A 53 -16.24 45.78 20.29
CA GLY A 53 -14.81 45.86 20.56
C GLY A 53 -13.94 45.64 19.34
N SER A 54 -14.39 44.81 18.39
CA SER A 54 -13.65 44.47 17.18
C SER A 54 -13.76 45.55 16.09
N TRP A 55 -12.83 45.52 15.13
CA TRP A 55 -12.91 46.40 13.96
C TRP A 55 -14.02 45.97 13.00
N SER A 56 -14.13 44.67 12.72
CA SER A 56 -15.16 44.01 11.92
C SER A 56 -16.58 44.32 12.42
N GLY A 57 -16.79 44.32 13.73
CA GLY A 57 -18.07 44.65 14.34
C GLY A 57 -18.44 46.12 14.13
N LYS A 58 -17.48 47.05 14.24
CA LYS A 58 -17.69 48.47 13.92
C LYS A 58 -18.03 48.69 12.44
N ILE A 59 -17.33 48.01 11.54
CA ILE A 59 -17.65 48.03 10.10
C ILE A 59 -19.07 47.52 9.86
N SER A 60 -19.41 46.36 10.42
CA SER A 60 -20.73 45.72 10.28
C SER A 60 -21.84 46.61 10.82
N HIS A 61 -21.64 47.21 12.01
CA HIS A 61 -22.58 48.15 12.62
C HIS A 61 -22.85 49.35 11.68
N SER A 62 -21.78 49.96 11.15
CA SER A 62 -21.89 51.09 10.22
C SER A 62 -22.59 50.70 8.92
N CYS A 63 -22.23 49.56 8.32
CA CYS A 63 -22.82 49.09 7.07
C CYS A 63 -24.31 48.75 7.20
N ILE A 64 -24.71 48.03 8.25
CA ILE A 64 -26.10 47.70 8.53
C ILE A 64 -26.92 48.98 8.80
N SER A 65 -26.38 49.91 9.59
CA SER A 65 -27.04 51.20 9.86
C SER A 65 -27.26 52.02 8.59
N MET A 66 -26.28 52.05 7.70
CA MET A 66 -26.40 52.75 6.42
C MET A 66 -27.38 52.05 5.48
N ALA A 67 -27.36 50.72 5.42
CA ALA A 67 -28.27 49.92 4.59
C ALA A 67 -29.73 50.15 4.95
N ILE A 68 -30.07 50.18 6.24
CA ILE A 68 -31.45 50.42 6.68
C ILE A 68 -31.91 51.83 6.31
N SER A 69 -31.03 52.82 6.46
CA SER A 69 -31.31 54.21 6.07
C SER A 69 -31.51 54.34 4.55
N ASP A 70 -30.69 53.64 3.76
CA ASP A 70 -30.78 53.64 2.30
C ASP A 70 -32.05 52.94 1.82
N PHE A 71 -32.45 51.86 2.48
CA PHE A 71 -33.68 51.16 2.18
C PHE A 71 -34.92 52.03 2.46
N TRP A 72 -34.95 52.74 3.58
CA TRP A 72 -36.07 53.63 3.94
C TRP A 72 -36.16 54.87 3.07
N ALA A 73 -35.04 55.37 2.54
CA ALA A 73 -35.08 56.47 1.57
C ALA A 73 -35.86 56.10 0.30
N LEU A 74 -35.97 54.80 -0.02
CA LEU A 74 -36.68 54.29 -1.20
C LEU A 74 -38.08 53.72 -0.88
N ASN A 75 -38.35 53.32 0.36
CA ASN A 75 -39.54 52.56 0.74
C ASN A 75 -40.21 53.08 2.03
N ASN A 76 -41.51 53.40 1.95
CA ASN A 76 -42.26 54.02 3.07
C ASN A 76 -43.27 53.09 3.78
N LYS A 77 -43.30 51.78 3.48
CA LYS A 77 -44.41 50.89 3.90
C LYS A 77 -44.19 50.11 5.21
N THR A 78 -42.94 49.76 5.55
CA THR A 78 -42.61 48.87 6.67
C THR A 78 -41.35 49.38 7.38
N ARG A 79 -41.33 49.37 8.72
CA ARG A 79 -40.19 49.84 9.53
C ARG A 79 -39.48 48.67 10.20
N VAL A 80 -38.18 48.52 9.94
CA VAL A 80 -37.33 47.50 10.56
C VAL A 80 -36.55 48.12 11.72
N LEU A 81 -36.96 47.85 12.95
CA LEU A 81 -36.32 48.39 14.15
C LEU A 81 -35.16 47.49 14.58
N LEU A 82 -33.93 48.01 14.50
CA LEU A 82 -32.71 47.31 14.89
C LEU A 82 -32.47 47.48 16.40
N HIS A 83 -32.33 46.36 17.10
CA HIS A 83 -31.92 46.29 18.50
C HIS A 83 -30.47 45.83 18.57
N TRP A 84 -29.56 46.77 18.82
CA TRP A 84 -28.12 46.50 18.91
C TRP A 84 -27.76 45.81 20.24
N MET A 85 -27.01 44.72 20.15
CA MET A 85 -26.59 43.90 21.28
C MET A 85 -25.09 43.66 21.20
N ASP A 86 -24.35 44.21 22.15
CA ASP A 86 -22.91 44.03 22.24
C ASP A 86 -22.58 42.70 22.95
N SER A 87 -22.07 41.72 22.20
CA SER A 87 -21.70 40.41 22.77
C SER A 87 -20.37 40.45 23.52
N LYS A 88 -19.48 41.39 23.16
CA LYS A 88 -18.07 41.39 23.59
C LYS A 88 -17.35 40.05 23.39
N GLY A 89 -17.85 39.24 22.44
CA GLY A 89 -17.38 37.88 22.17
C GLY A 89 -17.78 36.81 23.20
N ASP A 90 -18.73 37.07 24.11
CA ASP A 90 -19.23 36.08 25.08
C ASP A 90 -20.61 35.51 24.68
N SER A 91 -20.63 34.19 24.49
CA SER A 91 -21.83 33.40 24.18
C SER A 91 -22.99 33.53 25.14
N ILE A 92 -22.72 33.73 26.43
CA ILE A 92 -23.76 33.83 27.45
C ILE A 92 -24.38 35.23 27.41
N LEU A 93 -23.57 36.27 27.19
CA LEU A 93 -24.06 37.64 27.01
C LEU A 93 -24.91 37.76 25.74
N ALA A 94 -24.49 37.13 24.65
CA ALA A 94 -25.26 37.06 23.40
C ALA A 94 -26.63 36.38 23.60
N LEU A 95 -26.68 35.26 24.32
CA LEU A 95 -27.93 34.56 24.63
C LEU A 95 -28.84 35.38 25.56
N HIS A 96 -28.29 35.97 26.61
CA HIS A 96 -29.05 36.80 27.55
C HIS A 96 -29.67 38.00 26.84
N ALA A 97 -28.93 38.66 25.95
CA ALA A 97 -29.43 39.77 25.15
C ALA A 97 -30.56 39.35 24.20
N ALA A 98 -30.43 38.19 23.56
CA ALA A 98 -31.45 37.65 22.65
C ALA A 98 -32.78 37.28 23.34
N LEU A 99 -32.75 36.88 24.61
CA LEU A 99 -33.94 36.47 25.37
C LEU A 99 -34.73 37.65 25.96
N ASN A 100 -34.12 38.83 26.08
CA ASN A 100 -34.72 39.98 26.79
C ASN A 100 -35.70 40.80 25.93
N VAL A 101 -35.77 40.52 24.62
CA VAL A 101 -36.58 41.29 23.65
C VAL A 101 -37.41 40.34 22.79
N THR A 102 -38.66 40.70 22.49
CA THR A 102 -39.48 39.98 21.50
C THR A 102 -39.01 40.33 20.09
N LEU A 103 -38.19 39.47 19.51
CA LEU A 103 -37.57 39.69 18.19
C LEU A 103 -38.28 38.84 17.12
N GLN A 104 -38.46 39.41 15.92
CA GLN A 104 -38.93 38.67 14.75
C GLN A 104 -37.79 38.10 13.90
N ALA A 105 -36.55 38.58 14.07
CA ALA A 105 -35.35 38.05 13.42
C ALA A 105 -34.09 38.39 14.24
N ILE A 106 -33.01 37.62 14.05
CA ILE A 106 -31.70 37.88 14.65
C ILE A 106 -30.63 37.87 13.56
N ILE A 107 -29.75 38.87 13.56
CA ILE A 107 -28.55 38.94 12.71
C ILE A 107 -27.33 38.80 13.62
N ILE A 108 -26.40 37.95 13.18
CA ILE A 108 -25.15 37.66 13.87
C ILE A 108 -24.00 38.12 12.98
N THR A 109 -23.25 39.11 13.46
CA THR A 109 -22.18 39.78 12.70
C THR A 109 -20.78 39.33 13.11
N GLU A 110 -20.52 38.77 14.27
CA GLU A 110 -19.18 38.28 14.56
C GLU A 110 -19.25 37.36 15.77
N THR A 111 -18.99 36.07 15.56
CA THR A 111 -19.13 35.12 16.65
C THR A 111 -18.17 33.96 16.59
N SER A 112 -17.77 33.52 17.78
CA SER A 112 -17.32 32.17 18.04
C SER A 112 -18.35 31.15 17.53
N SER A 113 -17.94 29.98 17.02
CA SER A 113 -18.95 29.01 16.53
C SER A 113 -19.90 28.52 17.63
N SER A 114 -19.50 28.62 18.91
CA SER A 114 -20.33 28.37 20.10
C SER A 114 -21.55 29.29 20.21
N GLU A 115 -21.38 30.59 20.00
CA GLU A 115 -22.48 31.57 19.93
C GLU A 115 -23.45 31.24 18.79
N ALA A 116 -22.93 30.91 17.62
CA ALA A 116 -23.74 30.55 16.46
C ALA A 116 -24.59 29.29 16.72
N HIS A 117 -24.04 28.26 17.36
CA HIS A 117 -24.78 27.05 17.71
C HIS A 117 -25.89 27.30 18.74
N ILE A 118 -25.60 28.06 19.79
CA ILE A 118 -26.57 28.39 20.85
C ILE A 118 -27.73 29.22 20.27
N LEU A 119 -27.40 30.22 19.46
CA LEU A 119 -28.41 31.06 18.81
C LEU A 119 -29.18 30.25 17.77
N ALA A 120 -28.55 29.41 16.95
CA ALA A 120 -29.24 28.55 15.99
C ALA A 120 -30.25 27.61 16.65
N GLU A 121 -29.91 27.01 17.80
CA GLU A 121 -30.85 26.20 18.60
C GLU A 121 -32.01 27.06 19.12
N LEU A 122 -31.74 28.27 19.60
CA LEU A 122 -32.78 29.22 20.01
C LEU A 122 -33.71 29.57 18.85
N GLY A 123 -33.17 29.89 17.68
CA GLY A 123 -33.94 30.24 16.48
C GLY A 123 -34.83 29.11 16.00
N SER A 124 -34.31 27.89 16.01
CA SER A 124 -35.05 26.67 15.66
C SER A 124 -36.23 26.44 16.62
N ARG A 125 -36.02 26.61 17.93
CA ARG A 125 -37.09 26.47 18.94
C ARG A 125 -38.11 27.60 18.92
N ALA A 126 -37.65 28.84 18.78
CA ALA A 126 -38.48 30.04 18.75
C ALA A 126 -39.12 30.28 17.36
N LYS A 127 -38.74 29.50 16.35
CA LYS A 127 -39.17 29.63 14.95
C LYS A 127 -38.90 31.03 14.37
N ILE A 128 -37.78 31.64 14.75
CA ILE A 128 -37.34 32.94 14.24
C ILE A 128 -36.14 32.76 13.28
N PRO A 129 -36.07 33.53 12.18
CA PRO A 129 -34.93 33.51 11.27
C PRO A 129 -33.68 34.04 11.97
N ILE A 130 -32.58 33.32 11.81
CA ILE A 130 -31.26 33.73 12.27
C ILE A 130 -30.35 33.84 11.06
N ILE A 131 -29.77 35.02 10.83
CA ILE A 131 -28.84 35.28 9.72
C ILE A 131 -27.44 35.41 10.30
N SER A 132 -26.55 34.47 9.93
CA SER A 132 -25.14 34.52 10.30
C SER A 132 -24.28 34.99 9.13
N LEU A 133 -23.50 36.05 9.34
CA LEU A 133 -22.71 36.74 8.30
C LEU A 133 -21.25 36.26 8.21
N PHE A 134 -20.73 35.56 9.22
CA PHE A 134 -19.29 35.28 9.40
C PHE A 134 -18.98 33.83 9.78
N ALA A 135 -19.80 32.87 9.36
CA ALA A 135 -19.50 31.48 9.65
C ALA A 135 -18.43 30.95 8.66
N SER A 136 -17.17 30.91 9.09
CA SER A 136 -16.08 30.23 8.39
C SER A 136 -16.38 28.72 8.35
N GLY A 137 -16.65 28.22 7.15
CA GLY A 137 -16.96 26.81 6.91
C GLY A 137 -18.44 26.45 7.09
N PRO A 138 -18.98 25.54 6.27
CA PRO A 138 -20.30 24.97 6.52
C PRO A 138 -20.14 23.98 7.68
N SER A 139 -20.34 24.40 8.94
CA SER A 139 -20.41 23.38 9.99
C SER A 139 -21.56 22.43 9.60
N LEU A 140 -21.23 21.15 9.40
CA LEU A 140 -22.20 20.10 9.05
C LEU A 140 -23.34 20.01 10.08
N THR A 141 -23.12 20.58 11.26
CA THR A 141 -24.06 20.70 12.38
C THR A 141 -25.05 21.87 12.22
N LEU A 142 -24.64 23.03 11.68
CA LEU A 142 -25.49 24.21 11.60
C LEU A 142 -26.57 24.10 10.51
N SER A 143 -26.33 23.27 9.47
CA SER A 143 -27.34 22.95 8.46
C SER A 143 -28.53 22.14 8.99
N ASN A 144 -28.41 21.56 10.19
CA ASN A 144 -29.50 20.81 10.81
C ASN A 144 -30.51 21.71 11.55
N TYR A 145 -30.16 22.98 11.82
CA TYR A 145 -31.07 23.90 12.48
C TYR A 145 -32.07 24.49 11.49
N SER A 146 -33.36 24.34 11.80
CA SER A 146 -34.42 25.01 11.06
C SER A 146 -34.31 26.53 11.25
N ASN A 147 -34.62 27.30 10.21
CA ASN A 147 -34.66 28.76 10.21
C ASN A 147 -33.29 29.47 10.38
N PHE A 148 -32.17 28.77 10.16
CA PHE A 148 -30.82 29.35 10.22
C PHE A 148 -30.26 29.60 8.81
N ILE A 149 -30.00 30.87 8.48
CA ILE A 149 -29.42 31.36 7.22
C ILE A 149 -27.94 31.64 7.43
N GLN A 150 -27.11 30.96 6.65
CA GLN A 150 -25.66 31.05 6.73
C GLN A 150 -25.10 31.69 5.46
N ILE A 151 -24.47 32.85 5.59
CA ILE A 151 -23.72 33.46 4.49
C ILE A 151 -22.28 32.94 4.60
N THR A 152 -21.97 31.83 3.89
CA THR A 152 -20.68 31.11 4.01
C THR A 152 -19.79 31.25 2.79
N HIS A 153 -18.50 31.33 3.06
CA HIS A 153 -17.43 31.20 2.08
C HIS A 153 -16.72 29.86 2.33
N ASP A 154 -16.90 28.87 1.45
CA ASP A 154 -16.10 27.64 1.51
C ASP A 154 -14.86 27.79 0.61
N GLN A 155 -13.70 27.95 1.25
CA GLN A 155 -12.41 28.16 0.61
C GLN A 155 -11.55 26.89 0.54
N ALA A 156 -11.89 25.84 1.28
CA ALA A 156 -11.05 24.65 1.44
C ALA A 156 -10.77 23.99 0.08
N LYS A 157 -11.82 23.87 -0.75
CA LYS A 157 -11.71 23.33 -2.12
C LYS A 157 -10.87 24.22 -3.02
N GLY A 158 -10.93 25.54 -2.86
CA GLY A 158 -10.10 26.49 -3.60
C GLY A 158 -8.61 26.36 -3.25
N ILE A 159 -8.29 26.22 -1.97
CA ILE A 159 -6.91 26.01 -1.49
C ILE A 159 -6.38 24.66 -1.98
N ALA A 160 -7.16 23.58 -1.87
CA ALA A 160 -6.76 22.27 -2.37
C ALA A 160 -6.53 22.29 -3.90
N THR A 161 -7.38 22.99 -4.66
CA THR A 161 -7.20 23.17 -6.11
C THR A 161 -5.91 23.94 -6.42
N LEU A 162 -5.59 24.97 -5.64
CA LEU A 162 -4.36 25.75 -5.77
C LEU A 162 -3.11 24.89 -5.53
N ILE A 163 -3.09 24.12 -4.45
CA ILE A 163 -1.98 23.22 -4.12
C ILE A 163 -1.79 22.17 -5.24
N LYS A 164 -2.90 21.61 -5.74
CA LYS A 164 -2.90 20.66 -6.85
C LYS A 164 -2.37 21.27 -8.15
N ALA A 165 -2.74 22.52 -8.46
CA ALA A 165 -2.27 23.23 -9.65
C ALA A 165 -0.74 23.38 -9.69
N PHE A 166 -0.12 23.59 -8.52
CA PHE A 166 1.34 23.64 -8.37
C PHE A 166 2.02 22.28 -8.19
N LYS A 167 1.26 21.18 -8.27
CA LYS A 167 1.73 19.78 -8.17
C LYS A 167 2.39 19.43 -6.83
N TRP A 168 2.04 20.14 -5.76
CA TRP A 168 2.47 19.76 -4.41
C TRP A 168 1.60 18.62 -3.88
N LYS A 169 2.24 17.61 -3.27
CA LYS A 169 1.54 16.43 -2.71
C LYS A 169 1.37 16.48 -1.20
N ASP A 170 2.20 17.24 -0.51
CA ASP A 170 2.20 17.34 0.95
C ASP A 170 2.01 18.79 1.38
N ALA A 171 1.18 19.02 2.39
CA ALA A 171 0.99 20.32 3.02
C ALA A 171 0.96 20.21 4.55
N ILE A 172 1.32 21.28 5.23
CA ILE A 172 1.20 21.42 6.69
C ILE A 172 0.08 22.42 6.98
N LEU A 173 -0.88 22.02 7.79
CA LEU A 173 -1.99 22.88 8.20
C LEU A 173 -1.71 23.49 9.57
N ILE A 174 -1.68 24.83 9.63
CA ILE A 174 -1.53 25.62 10.84
C ILE A 174 -2.85 26.31 11.08
N TYR A 175 -3.46 26.07 12.24
CA TYR A 175 -4.74 26.67 12.58
C TYR A 175 -4.76 27.21 14.02
N GLU A 176 -5.60 28.21 14.25
CA GLU A 176 -5.85 28.72 15.60
C GLU A 176 -6.70 27.72 16.39
N ASP A 177 -6.31 27.41 17.65
CA ASP A 177 -7.01 26.44 18.51
C ASP A 177 -8.31 27.00 19.13
N ASN A 178 -9.11 27.63 18.29
CA ASN A 178 -10.44 28.12 18.60
C ASN A 178 -11.47 27.27 17.84
N ASN A 179 -12.74 27.59 18.03
CA ASN A 179 -13.82 26.88 17.36
C ASN A 179 -13.79 27.03 15.83
N SER A 180 -13.37 28.20 15.31
CA SER A 180 -13.22 28.43 13.85
C SER A 180 -12.17 27.51 13.23
N GLY A 181 -11.00 27.38 13.84
CA GLY A 181 -9.94 26.51 13.33
C GLY A 181 -10.30 25.03 13.42
N ARG A 182 -11.03 24.62 14.46
CA ARG A 182 -11.56 23.25 14.58
C ARG A 182 -12.63 22.95 13.52
N ASP A 183 -13.47 23.92 13.19
CA ASP A 183 -14.50 23.77 12.16
C ASP A 183 -13.91 23.77 10.74
N PHE A 184 -12.81 24.49 10.49
CA PHE A 184 -12.12 24.53 9.20
C PHE A 184 -11.40 23.22 8.85
N PHE A 185 -10.85 22.53 9.86
CA PHE A 185 -10.00 21.34 9.67
C PHE A 185 -10.67 20.21 8.85
N PRO A 186 -11.88 19.72 9.19
CA PRO A 186 -12.53 18.64 8.44
C PRO A 186 -12.73 18.99 6.96
N HIS A 187 -13.16 20.22 6.66
CA HIS A 187 -13.36 20.67 5.27
C HIS A 187 -12.07 20.71 4.48
N MET A 188 -11.00 21.20 5.11
CA MET A 188 -9.67 21.24 4.49
C MET A 188 -9.12 19.82 4.28
N PHE A 189 -9.36 18.91 5.24
CA PHE A 189 -8.95 17.52 5.13
C PHE A 189 -9.67 16.81 3.99
N ASP A 190 -11.01 16.88 3.93
CA ASP A 190 -11.83 16.26 2.90
C ASP A 190 -11.47 16.81 1.51
N SER A 191 -11.35 18.14 1.37
CA SER A 191 -10.96 18.80 0.12
C SER A 191 -9.56 18.41 -0.34
N SER A 192 -8.62 18.21 0.59
CA SER A 192 -7.26 17.78 0.29
C SER A 192 -7.24 16.32 -0.15
N GLN A 193 -8.00 15.46 0.52
CA GLN A 193 -8.12 14.04 0.17
C GLN A 193 -8.72 13.85 -1.22
N ASP A 194 -9.80 14.57 -1.56
CA ASP A 194 -10.40 14.60 -2.90
C ASP A 194 -9.41 15.04 -3.99
N ALA A 195 -8.48 15.94 -3.63
CA ALA A 195 -7.43 16.43 -4.50
C ALA A 195 -6.17 15.55 -4.54
N ASN A 196 -6.12 14.44 -3.79
CA ASN A 196 -4.96 13.57 -3.57
C ASN A 196 -3.73 14.31 -3.00
N ILE A 197 -4.00 15.19 -2.03
CA ILE A 197 -3.00 15.94 -1.25
C ILE A 197 -3.01 15.37 0.16
N HIS A 198 -1.82 15.06 0.68
CA HIS A 198 -1.62 14.56 2.02
C HIS A 198 -1.32 15.71 2.99
N ILE A 199 -2.13 15.86 4.05
CA ILE A 199 -1.83 16.79 5.14
C ILE A 199 -0.84 16.10 6.09
N ALA A 200 0.45 16.38 5.93
CA ALA A 200 1.53 15.69 6.63
C ALA A 200 1.53 15.97 8.14
N HIS A 201 1.27 17.22 8.53
CA HIS A 201 1.19 17.63 9.92
C HIS A 201 0.11 18.68 10.14
N ARG A 202 -0.47 18.65 11.34
CA ARG A 202 -1.40 19.66 11.85
C ARG A 202 -0.82 20.36 13.07
N ILE A 203 -0.88 21.68 13.09
CA ILE A 203 -0.32 22.50 14.16
C ILE A 203 -1.41 23.42 14.65
N SER A 204 -1.78 23.28 15.91
CA SER A 204 -2.69 24.19 16.58
C SER A 204 -1.89 25.25 17.36
N ILE A 205 -2.33 26.50 17.27
CA ILE A 205 -1.76 27.63 18.02
C ILE A 205 -2.89 28.27 18.85
N PRO A 206 -2.82 28.26 20.19
CA PRO A 206 -3.80 28.95 21.02
C PRO A 206 -3.91 30.46 20.71
N PRO A 207 -5.12 31.07 20.79
CA PRO A 207 -5.34 32.49 20.47
C PRO A 207 -4.46 33.45 21.27
N SER A 208 -4.21 33.15 22.55
CA SER A 208 -3.41 33.97 23.46
C SER A 208 -1.97 33.44 23.63
N SER A 209 -1.41 32.82 22.59
CA SER A 209 -0.04 32.28 22.65
C SER A 209 1.00 33.40 22.78
N SER A 210 2.00 33.19 23.64
CA SER A 210 3.18 34.05 23.69
C SER A 210 4.08 33.84 22.47
N ASP A 211 4.90 34.84 22.14
CA ASP A 211 5.89 34.75 21.06
C ASP A 211 6.85 33.56 21.26
N GLU A 212 7.23 33.26 22.50
CA GLU A 212 8.07 32.10 22.84
C GLU A 212 7.44 30.79 22.38
N HIS A 213 6.14 30.61 22.65
CA HIS A 213 5.41 29.41 22.23
C HIS A 213 5.27 29.33 20.71
N ILE A 214 5.02 30.46 20.05
CA ILE A 214 4.96 30.52 18.58
C ILE A 214 6.33 30.15 17.99
N ILE A 215 7.42 30.71 18.53
CA ILE A 215 8.79 30.42 18.08
C ILE A 215 9.15 28.94 18.27
N GLU A 216 8.74 28.32 19.38
CA GLU A 216 8.95 26.89 19.63
C GLU A 216 8.27 26.04 18.54
N LYS A 217 6.97 26.31 18.27
CA LYS A 217 6.22 25.62 17.22
C LYS A 217 6.82 25.85 15.83
N LEU A 218 7.22 27.09 15.52
CA LEU A 218 7.85 27.44 14.26
C LEU A 218 9.21 26.77 14.07
N SER A 219 10.01 26.67 15.15
CA SER A 219 11.31 26.00 15.13
C SER A 219 11.16 24.49 14.88
N MET A 220 10.13 23.87 15.46
CA MET A 220 9.78 22.49 15.19
C MET A 220 9.38 22.28 13.71
N ILE A 221 8.46 23.09 13.16
CA ILE A 221 8.04 22.90 11.76
C ILE A 221 9.13 23.32 10.75
N LYS A 222 10.08 24.17 11.17
CA LYS A 222 11.25 24.53 10.35
C LYS A 222 12.09 23.31 10.01
N THR A 223 12.11 22.25 10.83
CA THR A 223 12.85 21.01 10.53
C THR A 223 12.11 20.06 9.58
N PHE A 224 10.82 20.29 9.29
CA PHE A 224 10.04 19.40 8.43
C PHE A 224 10.45 19.52 6.96
N GLN A 225 10.35 18.42 6.21
CA GLN A 225 10.67 18.40 4.78
C GLN A 225 9.66 19.21 3.95
N THR A 226 8.39 19.15 4.31
CA THR A 226 7.32 19.91 3.64
C THR A 226 7.43 21.39 3.99
N LYS A 227 7.52 22.25 2.96
CA LYS A 227 7.58 23.72 3.10
C LYS A 227 6.34 24.45 2.59
N VAL A 228 5.26 23.69 2.35
CA VAL A 228 3.95 24.23 1.96
C VAL A 228 3.08 24.32 3.21
N PHE A 229 2.80 25.54 3.65
CA PHE A 229 2.04 25.83 4.86
C PHE A 229 0.70 26.47 4.49
N VAL A 230 -0.39 25.90 5.01
CA VAL A 230 -1.73 26.48 4.93
C VAL A 230 -2.05 27.05 6.31
N VAL A 231 -2.41 28.33 6.38
CA VAL A 231 -2.56 29.08 7.63
C VAL A 231 -3.99 29.60 7.76
N HIS A 232 -4.69 29.16 8.81
CA HIS A 232 -6.04 29.60 9.15
C HIS A 232 -6.10 30.10 10.59
N MET A 233 -6.08 31.42 10.77
CA MET A 233 -6.12 32.07 12.09
C MET A 233 -6.73 33.48 11.97
N SER A 234 -7.03 34.08 13.12
CA SER A 234 -7.45 35.48 13.24
C SER A 234 -6.33 36.44 12.80
N HIS A 235 -6.72 37.63 12.33
CA HIS A 235 -5.78 38.65 11.89
C HIS A 235 -4.86 39.15 13.02
N SER A 236 -5.35 39.14 14.27
CA SER A 236 -4.57 39.48 15.47
C SER A 236 -3.45 38.46 15.71
N LEU A 237 -3.77 37.16 15.77
CA LEU A 237 -2.76 36.12 15.93
C LEU A 237 -1.82 36.05 14.71
N ALA A 238 -2.34 36.23 13.50
CA ALA A 238 -1.54 36.26 12.27
C ALA A 238 -0.46 37.34 12.30
N SER A 239 -0.77 38.50 12.89
CA SER A 239 0.17 39.62 13.00
C SER A 239 1.41 39.24 13.80
N HIS A 240 1.22 38.57 14.94
CA HIS A 240 2.31 38.11 15.80
C HIS A 240 3.01 36.90 15.16
N PHE A 241 2.25 36.01 14.53
CA PHE A 241 2.75 34.81 13.87
C PHE A 241 3.74 35.16 12.75
N PHE A 242 3.35 36.00 11.79
CA PHE A 242 4.18 36.29 10.62
C PHE A 242 5.43 37.12 10.93
N LEU A 243 5.39 37.97 11.96
CA LEU A 243 6.58 38.63 12.50
C LEU A 243 7.62 37.59 12.97
N ASN A 244 7.17 36.56 13.72
CA ASN A 244 8.05 35.49 14.18
C ASN A 244 8.50 34.56 13.04
N VAL A 245 7.65 34.30 12.03
CA VAL A 245 8.03 33.55 10.82
C VAL A 245 9.17 34.25 10.08
N LYS A 246 9.09 35.58 9.91
CA LYS A 246 10.17 36.38 9.30
C LYS A 246 11.43 36.35 10.16
N LYS A 247 11.30 36.49 11.48
CA LYS A 247 12.40 36.43 12.45
C LYS A 247 13.17 35.11 12.39
N LEU A 248 12.49 34.00 12.11
CA LEU A 248 13.09 32.67 11.97
C LEU A 248 13.57 32.34 10.54
N GLU A 249 13.64 33.34 9.66
CA GLU A 249 14.07 33.22 8.26
C GLU A 249 13.23 32.24 7.43
N MET A 250 11.99 31.98 7.85
CA MET A 250 11.05 31.10 7.14
C MET A 250 10.24 31.86 6.06
N MET A 251 10.65 33.10 5.76
CA MET A 251 10.22 33.92 4.62
C MET A 251 11.28 33.97 3.50
N SER A 252 12.20 33.01 3.48
CA SER A 252 13.24 32.85 2.47
C SER A 252 12.78 31.98 1.29
N GLU A 253 13.59 31.92 0.24
CA GLU A 253 13.31 31.11 -0.95
C GLU A 253 13.12 29.62 -0.58
N GLY A 254 12.08 28.99 -1.14
CA GLY A 254 11.73 27.58 -0.88
C GLY A 254 10.52 27.39 0.05
N TYR A 255 10.10 28.44 0.76
CA TYR A 255 8.89 28.42 1.60
C TYR A 255 7.64 28.82 0.81
N VAL A 256 6.51 28.21 1.13
CA VAL A 256 5.20 28.53 0.54
C VAL A 256 4.21 28.74 1.68
N TRP A 257 3.60 29.92 1.72
CA TRP A 257 2.59 30.30 2.72
C TRP A 257 1.28 30.61 2.02
N ILE A 258 0.25 29.82 2.31
CA ILE A 258 -1.11 30.00 1.81
C ILE A 258 -2.01 30.40 2.98
N VAL A 259 -2.67 31.57 2.89
CA VAL A 259 -3.55 32.10 3.94
C VAL A 259 -5.02 32.10 3.52
N THR A 260 -5.92 31.95 4.48
CA THR A 260 -7.38 32.04 4.28
C THR A 260 -7.87 33.50 4.28
N ASP A 261 -9.13 33.71 3.89
CA ASP A 261 -9.79 35.03 3.96
C ASP A 261 -9.76 35.68 5.33
N THR A 262 -9.75 34.90 6.41
CA THR A 262 -9.63 35.44 7.79
C THR A 262 -8.42 36.34 7.98
N ILE A 263 -7.38 36.19 7.15
CA ILE A 263 -6.18 37.02 7.14
C ILE A 263 -6.28 38.05 6.00
N VAL A 264 -6.61 37.60 4.79
CA VAL A 264 -6.58 38.44 3.58
C VAL A 264 -7.61 39.56 3.61
N SER A 265 -8.81 39.30 4.14
CA SER A 265 -9.89 40.28 4.23
C SER A 265 -9.55 41.44 5.17
N PHE A 266 -8.66 41.21 6.14
CA PHE A 266 -8.16 42.19 7.11
C PHE A 266 -6.73 42.64 6.82
N PHE A 267 -6.19 42.34 5.63
CA PHE A 267 -4.81 42.66 5.28
C PHE A 267 -4.50 44.16 5.41
N HIS A 268 -5.44 45.01 5.01
CA HIS A 268 -5.25 46.46 5.07
C HIS A 268 -5.27 47.01 6.50
N SER A 269 -5.86 46.29 7.46
CA SER A 269 -5.91 46.69 8.88
C SER A 269 -4.72 46.23 9.70
N MET A 270 -3.78 45.50 9.09
CA MET A 270 -2.54 45.09 9.74
C MET A 270 -1.51 46.20 9.73
N ASP A 271 -0.67 46.24 10.76
CA ASP A 271 0.45 47.17 10.82
C ASP A 271 1.39 47.01 9.62
N THR A 272 2.02 48.11 9.20
CA THR A 272 2.93 48.10 8.05
C THR A 272 4.07 47.07 8.21
N LEU A 273 4.59 46.89 9.43
CA LEU A 273 5.65 45.90 9.73
C LEU A 273 5.17 44.46 9.53
N VAL A 274 3.90 44.17 9.85
CA VAL A 274 3.28 42.86 9.66
C VAL A 274 3.13 42.59 8.16
N VAL A 275 2.60 43.55 7.41
CA VAL A 275 2.47 43.44 5.94
C VAL A 275 3.83 43.20 5.27
N GLU A 276 4.86 43.91 5.70
CA GLU A 276 6.24 43.72 5.23
C GLU A 276 6.85 42.37 5.65
N SER A 277 6.27 41.68 6.64
CA SER A 277 6.69 40.33 7.03
C SER A 277 6.08 39.24 6.15
N MET A 278 4.99 39.53 5.45
CA MET A 278 4.22 38.58 4.67
C MET A 278 4.58 38.58 3.17
N GLN A 279 5.77 39.04 2.79
CA GLN A 279 6.16 39.12 1.37
C GLN A 279 6.16 37.74 0.70
N GLY A 280 5.41 37.63 -0.40
CA GLY A 280 5.25 36.39 -1.17
C GLY A 280 4.22 35.40 -0.62
N VAL A 281 3.47 35.79 0.42
CA VAL A 281 2.32 35.02 0.92
C VAL A 281 1.19 35.06 -0.12
N VAL A 282 0.59 33.90 -0.39
CA VAL A 282 -0.56 33.76 -1.31
C VAL A 282 -1.83 33.57 -0.49
N GLY A 283 -2.94 34.16 -0.90
CA GLY A 283 -4.21 34.03 -0.19
C GLY A 283 -5.43 33.99 -1.10
N LEU A 284 -6.55 33.55 -0.54
CA LEU A 284 -7.86 33.58 -1.22
C LEU A 284 -8.76 34.66 -0.59
N LYS A 285 -9.24 35.59 -1.44
CA LYS A 285 -10.16 36.67 -1.05
C LYS A 285 -11.51 36.47 -1.75
N PRO A 286 -12.67 36.62 -1.07
CA PRO A 286 -13.96 36.61 -1.74
C PRO A 286 -14.01 37.65 -2.88
N TYR A 287 -14.49 37.24 -4.06
CA TYR A 287 -14.61 38.16 -5.19
C TYR A 287 -15.82 39.08 -5.02
N ILE A 288 -15.59 40.39 -5.06
CA ILE A 288 -16.65 41.40 -5.09
C ILE A 288 -16.52 42.21 -6.40
N PRO A 289 -17.56 42.24 -7.25
CA PRO A 289 -17.52 42.99 -8.49
C PRO A 289 -17.41 44.49 -8.24
N ALA A 290 -16.57 45.17 -9.04
CA ALA A 290 -16.45 46.61 -9.00
C ALA A 290 -17.71 47.28 -9.58
N LEU A 291 -18.67 47.59 -8.71
CA LEU A 291 -19.92 48.27 -9.04
C LEU A 291 -19.83 49.78 -8.73
N LYS A 292 -20.51 50.60 -9.52
CA LYS A 292 -20.58 52.06 -9.29
C LYS A 292 -21.28 52.37 -7.97
N GLU A 293 -22.30 51.58 -7.64
CA GLU A 293 -23.05 51.64 -6.39
C GLU A 293 -22.15 51.36 -5.19
N LEU A 294 -21.29 50.33 -5.27
CA LEU A 294 -20.32 49.99 -4.23
C LEU A 294 -19.28 51.11 -4.05
N HIS A 295 -18.80 51.70 -5.14
CA HIS A 295 -17.88 52.83 -5.06
C HIS A 295 -18.51 54.04 -4.36
N ASN A 296 -19.73 54.42 -4.74
CA ASN A 296 -20.48 55.50 -4.11
C ASN A 296 -20.76 55.23 -2.63
N PHE A 297 -21.14 53.99 -2.30
CA PHE A 297 -21.35 53.55 -0.91
C PHE A 297 -20.06 53.67 -0.11
N THR A 298 -18.94 53.16 -0.62
CA THR A 298 -17.63 53.18 0.05
C THR A 298 -17.20 54.62 0.37
N LEU A 299 -17.43 55.58 -0.53
CA LEU A 299 -17.15 57.00 -0.29
C LEU A 299 -18.01 57.58 0.85
N ARG A 300 -19.30 57.25 0.89
CA ARG A 300 -20.23 57.68 1.95
C ARG A 300 -19.87 57.06 3.29
N TRP A 301 -19.59 55.76 3.27
CA TRP A 301 -19.20 54.98 4.44
C TRP A 301 -17.90 55.50 5.04
N ARG A 302 -16.87 55.77 4.22
CA ARG A 302 -15.60 56.37 4.65
C ARG A 302 -15.81 57.71 5.38
N ARG A 303 -16.70 58.57 4.86
CA ARG A 303 -17.05 59.83 5.53
C ARG A 303 -17.74 59.59 6.87
N LYS A 304 -18.69 58.66 6.93
CA LYS A 304 -19.40 58.30 8.16
C LYS A 304 -18.44 57.74 9.22
N MET A 305 -17.56 56.82 8.83
CA MET A 305 -16.56 56.25 9.73
C MET A 305 -15.60 57.30 10.29
N TYR A 306 -15.17 58.26 9.46
CA TYR A 306 -14.33 59.36 9.92
C TYR A 306 -15.05 60.26 10.94
N ILE A 307 -16.35 60.49 10.77
CA ILE A 307 -17.16 61.28 11.72
C ILE A 307 -17.38 60.51 13.02
N ASP A 308 -17.78 59.24 12.92
CA ASP A 308 -18.11 58.41 14.08
C ASP A 308 -16.85 57.99 14.86
N HIS A 309 -15.69 57.92 14.18
CA HIS A 309 -14.40 57.49 14.74
C HIS A 309 -13.23 58.37 14.23
N PRO A 310 -13.09 59.62 14.70
CA PRO A 310 -12.14 60.61 14.16
C PRO A 310 -10.65 60.26 14.34
N ASN A 311 -10.33 59.34 15.26
CA ASN A 311 -8.96 58.87 15.52
C ASN A 311 -8.64 57.52 14.84
N ALA A 312 -9.60 56.91 14.12
CA ALA A 312 -9.36 55.65 13.42
C ALA A 312 -8.73 55.93 12.05
N GLU A 313 -7.64 55.25 11.73
CA GLU A 313 -7.15 55.21 10.35
C GLU A 313 -8.26 54.61 9.48
N VAL A 314 -8.74 55.36 8.47
CA VAL A 314 -9.86 54.89 7.66
C VAL A 314 -9.38 53.80 6.71
N LEU A 315 -9.59 52.56 7.14
CA LEU A 315 -9.23 51.33 6.46
C LEU A 315 -10.19 51.02 5.30
N GLU A 316 -9.78 50.12 4.41
CA GLU A 316 -10.65 49.64 3.34
C GLU A 316 -11.89 48.94 3.90
N LEU A 317 -13.01 49.08 3.18
CA LEU A 317 -14.25 48.39 3.50
C LEU A 317 -14.05 46.88 3.27
N ASP A 318 -14.21 46.09 4.32
CA ASP A 318 -14.05 44.64 4.23
C ASP A 318 -15.22 43.99 3.46
N PRO A 319 -15.00 42.79 2.85
CA PRO A 319 -16.05 42.05 2.16
C PRO A 319 -17.28 41.74 3.01
N PHE A 320 -17.10 41.62 4.33
CA PHE A 320 -18.16 41.20 5.23
C PHE A 320 -19.14 42.33 5.55
N GLY A 321 -18.67 43.57 5.67
CA GLY A 321 -19.51 44.76 5.77
C GLY A 321 -20.40 44.94 4.55
N ILE A 322 -19.87 44.62 3.36
CA ILE A 322 -20.63 44.64 2.10
C ILE A 322 -21.74 43.57 2.14
N LEU A 323 -21.43 42.37 2.62
CA LEU A 323 -22.43 41.31 2.78
C LEU A 323 -23.45 41.62 3.88
N ALA A 324 -23.04 42.28 4.96
CA ALA A 324 -23.92 42.73 6.02
C ALA A 324 -24.95 43.74 5.50
N TYR A 325 -24.53 44.66 4.61
CA TYR A 325 -25.41 45.57 3.90
C TYR A 325 -26.46 44.82 3.07
N ASP A 326 -26.04 43.85 2.25
CA ASP A 326 -26.97 43.10 1.40
C ASP A 326 -27.90 42.19 2.22
N ALA A 327 -27.42 41.60 3.32
CA ALA A 327 -28.22 40.72 4.16
C ALA A 327 -29.37 41.46 4.86
N ILE A 328 -29.11 42.64 5.43
CA ILE A 328 -30.18 43.44 6.03
C ILE A 328 -31.13 43.99 4.96
N TRP A 329 -30.62 44.30 3.77
CA TRP A 329 -31.45 44.69 2.63
C TRP A 329 -32.44 43.57 2.25
N ALA A 330 -31.96 42.32 2.16
CA ALA A 330 -32.80 41.15 1.90
C ALA A 330 -33.89 40.98 2.97
N LEU A 331 -33.54 41.15 4.24
CA LEU A 331 -34.49 41.09 5.35
C LEU A 331 -35.54 42.19 5.27
N ALA A 332 -35.11 43.43 4.99
CA ALA A 332 -36.02 44.56 4.89
C ALA A 332 -36.97 44.44 3.68
N GLU A 333 -36.48 43.94 2.55
CA GLU A 333 -37.29 43.65 1.36
C GLU A 333 -38.31 42.54 1.65
N ALA A 334 -37.92 41.48 2.34
CA ALA A 334 -38.81 40.40 2.75
C ALA A 334 -39.90 40.89 3.73
N ALA A 335 -39.52 41.70 4.71
CA ALA A 335 -40.45 42.33 5.65
C ALA A 335 -41.46 43.25 4.94
N GLN A 336 -41.06 43.92 3.86
CA GLN A 336 -41.95 44.80 3.10
C GLN A 336 -43.02 44.03 2.29
N LYS A 337 -42.71 42.81 1.84
CA LYS A 337 -43.63 41.98 1.06
C LYS A 337 -44.73 41.35 1.91
N LEU A 338 -44.51 41.22 3.23
CA LEU A 338 -45.45 40.63 4.17
C LEU A 338 -46.39 41.68 4.78
N LYS A 339 -47.64 41.29 5.07
CA LYS A 339 -48.59 42.15 5.82
C LYS A 339 -48.29 42.13 7.32
N SER A 340 -48.68 43.18 8.05
CA SER A 340 -48.47 43.29 9.52
C SER A 340 -48.99 42.08 10.31
N THR A 341 -50.12 41.50 9.89
CA THR A 341 -50.72 40.29 10.49
C THR A 341 -49.92 39.02 10.23
N GLU A 342 -49.22 38.92 9.09
CA GLU A 342 -48.40 37.76 8.70
C GLU A 342 -47.04 37.79 9.42
N ILE A 343 -46.49 38.99 9.65
CA ILE A 343 -45.23 39.20 10.39
C ILE A 343 -45.40 38.87 11.89
N SER A 344 -46.56 39.19 12.47
CA SER A 344 -46.83 38.94 13.89
C SER A 344 -47.22 37.48 14.21
N GLN A 345 -47.59 36.67 13.21
CA GLN A 345 -48.05 35.28 13.39
C GLN A 345 -47.01 34.19 13.06
N GLY A 346 -45.83 34.53 12.52
CA GLY A 346 -44.77 33.53 12.44
C GLY A 346 -43.48 33.99 11.78
N GLY A 347 -42.37 33.96 12.52
CA GLY A 347 -41.01 34.14 12.00
C GLY A 347 -40.67 33.19 10.84
N LEU A 348 -41.39 32.07 10.70
CA LEU A 348 -41.30 31.15 9.58
C LEU A 348 -41.69 31.79 8.22
N MET A 349 -42.71 32.65 8.17
CA MET A 349 -43.09 33.33 6.91
C MET A 349 -42.03 34.36 6.49
N LEU A 350 -41.46 35.09 7.46
CA LEU A 350 -40.35 36.00 7.22
C LEU A 350 -39.12 35.25 6.69
N TYR A 351 -38.80 34.11 7.30
CA TYR A 351 -37.74 33.23 6.83
C TYR A 351 -37.96 32.75 5.37
N GLU A 352 -39.16 32.25 5.05
CA GLU A 352 -39.49 31.78 3.69
C GLU A 352 -39.36 32.90 2.65
N GLU A 353 -39.72 34.13 3.00
CA GLU A 353 -39.63 35.25 2.08
C GLU A 353 -38.18 35.76 1.93
N ILE A 354 -37.38 35.74 3.00
CA ILE A 354 -35.93 35.99 2.91
C ILE A 354 -35.30 34.99 1.94
N MET A 355 -35.67 33.71 2.02
CA MET A 355 -35.17 32.65 1.13
C MET A 355 -35.50 32.88 -0.36
N LYS A 356 -36.57 33.63 -0.68
CA LYS A 356 -36.95 33.98 -2.06
C LYS A 356 -36.26 35.25 -2.57
N SER A 357 -35.50 35.94 -1.73
CA SER A 357 -34.86 37.21 -2.08
C SER A 357 -33.90 37.06 -3.27
N ARG A 358 -34.09 37.91 -4.28
CA ARG A 358 -33.28 37.96 -5.51
C ARG A 358 -33.14 39.41 -5.94
N PHE A 359 -31.97 39.99 -5.75
CA PHE A 359 -31.69 41.37 -6.12
C PHE A 359 -30.20 41.56 -6.44
N LYS A 360 -29.89 42.70 -7.07
CA LYS A 360 -28.51 43.14 -7.29
C LYS A 360 -28.12 44.08 -6.15
N GLY A 361 -27.35 43.56 -5.21
CA GLY A 361 -26.80 44.29 -4.07
C GLY A 361 -25.40 44.85 -4.33
N LEU A 362 -24.73 45.29 -3.27
CA LEU A 362 -23.36 45.80 -3.30
C LEU A 362 -22.32 44.70 -3.54
N SER A 363 -22.58 43.47 -3.08
CA SER A 363 -21.74 42.29 -3.31
C SER A 363 -21.93 41.68 -4.71
N GLY A 364 -22.86 42.19 -5.51
CA GLY A 364 -23.24 41.62 -6.80
C GLY A 364 -24.66 41.05 -6.78
N TYR A 365 -24.86 39.89 -7.41
CA TYR A 365 -26.19 39.27 -7.48
C TYR A 365 -26.43 38.42 -6.24
N PHE A 366 -27.36 38.84 -5.38
CA PHE A 366 -27.72 38.15 -4.14
C PHE A 366 -28.80 37.10 -4.42
N GLN A 367 -28.49 35.83 -4.16
CA GLN A 367 -29.42 34.71 -4.30
C GLN A 367 -29.05 33.55 -3.39
N LEU A 368 -29.96 33.17 -2.49
CA LEU A 368 -29.81 31.99 -1.62
C LEU A 368 -30.12 30.71 -2.41
N SER A 369 -29.30 29.65 -2.24
CA SER A 369 -29.45 28.36 -2.96
C SER A 369 -29.49 27.17 -2.00
N ASN A 370 -30.34 26.18 -2.28
CA ASN A 370 -30.47 24.89 -1.56
C ASN A 370 -30.25 24.96 -0.04
N GLY A 371 -31.27 25.38 0.71
CA GLY A 371 -31.30 25.18 2.16
C GLY A 371 -30.32 26.08 2.93
N ASN A 372 -30.47 27.40 2.74
CA ASN A 372 -30.06 28.45 3.67
C ASN A 372 -28.64 29.02 3.49
N LYS A 373 -27.99 28.79 2.33
CA LYS A 373 -26.65 29.30 2.06
C LYS A 373 -26.60 30.31 0.93
N LEU A 374 -25.82 31.38 1.12
CA LEU A 374 -25.34 32.24 0.04
C LEU A 374 -23.98 31.69 -0.43
N PRO A 375 -23.90 30.99 -1.58
CA PRO A 375 -22.63 30.46 -2.04
C PRO A 375 -21.76 31.59 -2.61
N SER A 376 -20.54 31.70 -2.11
CA SER A 376 -19.53 32.55 -2.74
C SER A 376 -19.01 31.85 -3.98
N ARG A 377 -19.55 32.26 -5.13
CA ARG A 377 -19.33 31.58 -6.41
C ARG A 377 -17.87 31.69 -6.88
N ARG A 378 -17.12 32.72 -6.44
CA ARG A 378 -15.78 33.05 -6.91
C ARG A 378 -14.88 33.63 -5.83
N PHE A 379 -13.60 33.27 -5.88
CA PHE A 379 -12.53 33.82 -5.04
C PHE A 379 -11.41 34.38 -5.92
N GLU A 380 -10.84 35.50 -5.51
CA GLU A 380 -9.61 36.05 -6.05
C GLU A 380 -8.43 35.39 -5.37
N ILE A 381 -7.48 34.91 -6.17
CA ILE A 381 -6.18 34.47 -5.69
C ILE A 381 -5.29 35.71 -5.68
N VAL A 382 -4.76 36.07 -4.52
CA VAL A 382 -3.95 37.27 -4.32
C VAL A 382 -2.56 36.89 -3.80
N ASN A 383 -1.57 37.70 -4.16
CA ASN A 383 -0.19 37.57 -3.70
C ASN A 383 0.23 38.87 -3.00
N VAL A 384 0.86 38.76 -1.84
CA VAL A 384 1.36 39.89 -1.06
C VAL A 384 2.67 40.40 -1.66
N ILE A 385 2.66 41.62 -2.19
CA ILE A 385 3.83 42.27 -2.79
C ILE A 385 3.92 43.72 -2.31
N GLY A 386 5.03 44.06 -1.66
CA GLY A 386 5.23 45.37 -1.04
C GLY A 386 4.16 45.62 0.02
N LYS A 387 3.45 46.75 -0.08
CA LYS A 387 2.38 47.12 0.86
C LYS A 387 0.97 46.75 0.37
N GLY A 388 0.85 45.96 -0.69
CA GLY A 388 -0.43 45.69 -1.34
C GLY A 388 -0.65 44.21 -1.69
N LEU A 389 -1.90 43.92 -2.03
CA LEU A 389 -2.33 42.64 -2.58
C LEU A 389 -2.38 42.74 -4.10
N ARG A 390 -1.60 41.93 -4.80
CA ARG A 390 -1.68 41.79 -6.25
C ARG A 390 -2.56 40.59 -6.58
N ARG A 391 -3.62 40.79 -7.36
CA ARG A 391 -4.43 39.69 -7.90
C ARG A 391 -3.62 38.89 -8.92
N VAL A 392 -3.64 37.56 -8.81
CA VAL A 392 -2.94 36.64 -9.72
C VAL A 392 -3.87 35.66 -10.44
N GLY A 393 -5.13 35.57 -10.04
CA GLY A 393 -6.15 34.80 -10.76
C GLY A 393 -7.46 34.67 -9.99
N PHE A 394 -8.33 33.78 -10.46
CA PHE A 394 -9.63 33.49 -9.86
C PHE A 394 -9.81 31.99 -9.69
N TRP A 395 -10.48 31.59 -8.61
CA TRP A 395 -11.03 30.25 -8.44
C TRP A 395 -12.55 30.32 -8.40
N THR A 396 -13.22 29.46 -9.17
CA THR A 396 -14.69 29.42 -9.26
C THR A 396 -15.22 28.10 -8.71
N SER A 397 -16.13 28.17 -7.73
CA SER A 397 -16.66 26.99 -7.05
C SER A 397 -17.50 26.09 -7.96
N GLU A 398 -18.25 26.67 -8.91
CA GLU A 398 -19.12 25.94 -9.85
C GLU A 398 -18.34 25.04 -10.83
N THR A 399 -17.20 25.52 -11.32
CA THR A 399 -16.37 24.79 -12.29
C THR A 399 -15.20 24.05 -11.63
N GLY A 400 -14.84 24.43 -10.40
CA GLY A 400 -13.67 23.93 -9.70
C GLY A 400 -12.33 24.35 -10.34
N ASN A 401 -12.36 25.29 -11.28
CA ASN A 401 -11.19 25.67 -12.08
C ASN A 401 -10.56 26.98 -11.63
N ILE A 402 -9.25 27.10 -11.87
CA ILE A 402 -8.49 28.32 -11.73
C ILE A 402 -8.38 29.00 -13.09
N THR A 403 -8.73 30.27 -13.18
CA THR A 403 -8.65 31.07 -14.42
C THR A 403 -7.86 32.35 -14.19
N LYS A 404 -7.18 32.81 -15.25
CA LYS A 404 -6.48 34.09 -15.26
C LYS A 404 -7.45 35.27 -15.33
N GLU A 405 -8.47 35.16 -16.19
CA GLU A 405 -9.48 36.19 -16.43
C GLU A 405 -10.88 35.71 -16.05
N SER A 406 -11.76 36.68 -15.75
CA SER A 406 -13.13 36.46 -15.26
C SER A 406 -14.06 35.76 -16.27
N ASN A 407 -13.76 35.79 -17.58
CA ASN A 407 -14.68 35.38 -18.66
C ASN A 407 -14.07 34.46 -19.73
N SER A 408 -12.86 33.92 -19.56
CA SER A 408 -12.22 33.07 -20.58
C SER A 408 -12.33 31.57 -20.25
N PRO A 409 -12.78 30.72 -21.19
CA PRO A 409 -12.85 29.27 -21.01
C PRO A 409 -11.53 28.54 -21.35
N SER A 410 -10.42 29.25 -21.62
CA SER A 410 -9.16 28.60 -22.01
C SER A 410 -7.87 29.22 -21.44
N THR A 411 -6.95 28.31 -21.12
CA THR A 411 -5.57 28.40 -20.59
C THR A 411 -5.40 28.71 -19.10
N SER A 412 -4.87 27.67 -18.44
CA SER A 412 -4.69 27.41 -17.02
C SER A 412 -3.44 28.05 -16.42
N ASP A 413 -3.15 29.31 -16.75
CA ASP A 413 -1.93 29.96 -16.26
C ASP A 413 -2.31 31.16 -15.39
N LEU A 414 -2.10 30.99 -14.07
CA LEU A 414 -2.09 32.10 -13.11
C LEU A 414 -1.09 33.18 -13.57
N GLU A 415 -1.32 34.44 -13.21
CA GLU A 415 -0.24 35.41 -13.30
C GLU A 415 0.94 34.98 -12.43
N VAL A 416 2.14 35.45 -12.79
CA VAL A 416 3.38 35.12 -12.09
C VAL A 416 3.25 35.46 -10.61
N ILE A 417 3.34 34.42 -9.78
CA ILE A 417 3.41 34.52 -8.33
C ILE A 417 4.86 34.74 -7.93
N ILE A 418 5.09 35.78 -7.14
CA ILE A 418 6.36 36.02 -6.43
C ILE A 418 6.25 35.33 -5.08
N TRP A 419 7.12 34.35 -4.85
CA TRP A 419 7.19 33.56 -3.62
C TRP A 419 8.09 34.23 -2.57
N PRO A 420 8.06 33.76 -1.31
CA PRO A 420 9.02 34.18 -0.29
C PRO A 420 10.46 34.13 -0.81
N GLY A 421 11.29 35.07 -0.36
CA GLY A 421 12.63 35.30 -0.93
C GLY A 421 12.66 36.10 -2.25
N GLY A 422 11.51 36.49 -2.80
CA GLY A 422 11.42 37.32 -4.01
C GLY A 422 11.54 36.54 -5.33
N SER A 423 11.46 35.20 -5.27
CA SER A 423 11.61 34.32 -6.43
C SER A 423 10.31 34.19 -7.20
N ALA A 424 10.35 34.34 -8.53
CA ALA A 424 9.21 34.03 -9.41
C ALA A 424 9.12 32.53 -9.75
N THR A 425 10.10 31.73 -9.31
CA THR A 425 10.14 30.30 -9.58
C THR A 425 9.28 29.55 -8.57
N ILE A 426 8.44 28.63 -9.04
CA ILE A 426 7.60 27.80 -8.17
C ILE A 426 8.53 26.97 -7.28
N PRO A 427 8.40 27.05 -5.93
CA PRO A 427 9.16 26.23 -5.02
C PRO A 427 8.88 24.76 -5.29
N LYS A 428 9.81 24.09 -5.97
CA LYS A 428 9.80 22.63 -6.11
C LYS A 428 10.14 22.03 -4.76
N ARG A 429 9.77 20.75 -4.56
CA ARG A 429 10.19 19.94 -3.42
C ARG A 429 11.71 20.07 -3.26
N GLN A 430 12.15 21.00 -2.43
CA GLN A 430 13.52 21.05 -1.95
C GLN A 430 13.60 19.95 -0.91
N LEU A 431 14.17 18.81 -1.30
CA LEU A 431 14.91 18.05 -0.32
C LEU A 431 15.94 19.02 0.23
N ILE A 432 15.91 19.17 1.54
CA ILE A 432 16.80 20.00 2.33
C ILE A 432 18.21 19.91 1.75
N GLN A 433 18.66 20.95 1.04
CA GLN A 433 20.08 21.19 0.92
C GLN A 433 20.53 21.90 2.19
N LYS A 434 21.51 21.27 2.84
CA LYS A 434 22.14 21.60 4.14
C LYS A 434 21.43 21.10 5.40
N SER A 435 21.27 19.78 5.47
CA SER A 435 22.10 19.07 6.44
C SER A 435 23.14 18.32 5.63
N SER A 436 24.40 18.76 5.67
CA SER A 436 25.55 18.01 5.16
C SER A 436 25.83 16.80 6.05
N LYS A 437 24.79 16.08 6.50
CA LYS A 437 24.96 14.85 7.25
C LYS A 437 25.10 13.74 6.23
N VAL A 438 26.35 13.45 5.89
CA VAL A 438 26.73 12.25 5.18
C VAL A 438 26.22 11.05 5.99
N LEU A 439 25.37 10.22 5.39
CA LEU A 439 24.85 9.02 6.06
C LEU A 439 26.00 8.05 6.29
N ARG A 440 26.14 7.61 7.53
CA ARG A 440 27.16 6.61 7.90
C ARG A 440 26.58 5.22 7.74
N ILE A 441 27.05 4.49 6.74
CA ILE A 441 26.55 3.16 6.39
C ILE A 441 27.54 2.12 6.90
N GLY A 442 27.15 1.36 7.93
CA GLY A 442 27.96 0.28 8.46
C GLY A 442 27.97 -0.91 7.51
N VAL A 443 29.17 -1.44 7.22
CA VAL A 443 29.37 -2.65 6.40
C VAL A 443 30.12 -3.69 7.23
N PRO A 444 29.57 -4.91 7.40
CA PRO A 444 30.28 -5.98 8.11
C PRO A 444 31.49 -6.46 7.31
N VAL A 445 32.61 -6.67 7.99
CA VAL A 445 33.78 -7.30 7.36
C VAL A 445 33.61 -8.82 7.41
N LYS A 446 33.75 -9.48 6.25
CA LYS A 446 33.68 -10.94 6.12
C LYS A 446 34.97 -11.51 5.54
N SER A 447 35.44 -12.62 6.11
CA SER A 447 36.58 -13.39 5.58
C SER A 447 36.18 -14.36 4.46
N SER A 448 34.93 -14.85 4.52
CA SER A 448 34.35 -15.86 3.63
C SER A 448 33.17 -15.29 2.83
N PHE A 449 32.81 -15.91 1.69
CA PHE A 449 31.75 -15.44 0.78
C PHE A 449 31.92 -13.98 0.32
N LYS A 450 33.11 -13.68 -0.21
CA LYS A 450 33.51 -12.36 -0.70
C LYS A 450 32.63 -11.85 -1.84
N GLU A 451 31.89 -12.73 -2.51
CA GLU A 451 30.91 -12.42 -3.53
C GLU A 451 29.74 -11.57 -3.00
N LEU A 452 29.34 -11.78 -1.73
CA LEU A 452 28.26 -11.03 -1.10
C LEU A 452 28.73 -9.67 -0.58
N VAL A 453 29.83 -9.68 0.18
CA VAL A 453 30.43 -8.50 0.81
C VAL A 453 31.95 -8.60 0.72
N TYR A 454 32.56 -7.67 0.00
CA TYR A 454 34.00 -7.54 -0.20
C TYR A 454 34.48 -6.20 0.34
N VAL A 455 35.21 -6.24 1.45
CA VAL A 455 35.83 -5.06 2.06
C VAL A 455 37.33 -5.31 2.15
N VAL A 456 38.11 -4.56 1.37
CA VAL A 456 39.58 -4.64 1.39
C VAL A 456 40.17 -3.25 1.49
N HIS A 457 41.16 -3.12 2.37
CA HIS A 457 41.91 -1.89 2.53
C HIS A 457 43.12 -1.93 1.59
N ASP A 458 43.18 -1.00 0.64
CA ASP A 458 44.31 -0.89 -0.28
C ASP A 458 45.47 -0.16 0.41
N SER A 459 46.55 -0.89 0.66
CA SER A 459 47.77 -0.37 1.29
C SER A 459 48.46 0.72 0.48
N GLN A 460 48.21 0.83 -0.83
CA GLN A 460 48.86 1.83 -1.70
C GLN A 460 48.11 3.17 -1.72
N SER A 461 46.77 3.15 -1.76
CA SER A 461 45.94 4.36 -1.76
C SER A 461 45.43 4.78 -0.37
N ASN A 462 45.64 3.95 0.65
CA ASN A 462 45.10 4.12 2.02
C ASN A 462 43.57 4.22 2.05
N ALA A 463 42.89 3.74 1.00
CA ALA A 463 41.44 3.76 0.86
C ALA A 463 40.86 2.35 1.10
N THR A 464 39.70 2.29 1.76
CA THR A 464 38.94 1.05 1.91
C THR A 464 37.97 0.90 0.74
N ILE A 465 38.10 -0.20 -0.01
CA ILE A 465 37.26 -0.53 -1.15
C ILE A 465 36.09 -1.37 -0.64
N PHE A 466 34.87 -0.87 -0.87
CA PHE A 466 33.62 -1.54 -0.57
C PHE A 466 32.95 -2.02 -1.86
N SER A 467 32.83 -3.34 -2.02
CA SER A 467 32.29 -4.00 -3.21
C SER A 467 31.55 -5.29 -2.83
N GLY A 468 30.88 -5.94 -3.78
CA GLY A 468 30.15 -7.20 -3.56
C GLY A 468 28.67 -7.04 -3.83
N PHE A 469 27.95 -8.14 -4.02
CA PHE A 469 26.55 -8.14 -4.43
C PHE A 469 25.67 -7.22 -3.57
N CYS A 470 25.74 -7.34 -2.24
CA CYS A 470 24.90 -6.56 -1.34
C CYS A 470 25.18 -5.04 -1.44
N ILE A 471 26.44 -4.66 -1.63
CA ILE A 471 26.88 -3.26 -1.72
C ILE A 471 26.52 -2.67 -3.08
N GLU A 472 26.69 -3.42 -4.17
CA GLU A 472 26.32 -2.97 -5.51
C GLU A 472 24.81 -2.83 -5.68
N VAL A 473 24.02 -3.72 -5.06
CA VAL A 473 22.56 -3.57 -5.00
C VAL A 473 22.17 -2.31 -4.23
N PHE A 474 22.84 -2.01 -3.12
CA PHE A 474 22.60 -0.79 -2.36
C PHE A 474 22.91 0.46 -3.19
N LYS A 475 24.10 0.52 -3.82
CA LYS A 475 24.49 1.62 -4.71
C LYS A 475 23.47 1.82 -5.84
N ALA A 476 23.10 0.74 -6.54
CA ALA A 476 22.10 0.79 -7.61
C ALA A 476 20.73 1.29 -7.12
N ALA A 477 20.31 0.91 -5.91
CA ALA A 477 19.06 1.38 -5.32
C ALA A 477 19.12 2.87 -4.95
N MET A 478 20.26 3.35 -4.44
CA MET A 478 20.50 4.76 -4.15
C MET A 478 20.53 5.61 -5.43
N ASP A 479 21.15 5.11 -6.50
CA ASP A 479 21.23 5.80 -7.80
C ASP A 479 19.86 5.92 -8.49
N THR A 480 18.90 5.06 -8.13
CA THR A 480 17.52 5.10 -8.66
C THR A 480 16.67 6.18 -7.98
N LEU A 481 17.14 6.76 -6.86
CA LEU A 481 16.40 7.80 -6.16
C LEU A 481 16.38 9.10 -6.98
N THR A 482 15.24 9.79 -7.00
CA THR A 482 15.06 11.08 -7.70
C THR A 482 15.82 12.25 -7.06
N TYR A 483 16.59 11.97 -6.00
CA TYR A 483 17.31 12.94 -5.20
C TYR A 483 18.66 12.39 -4.77
N GLU A 484 19.65 13.27 -4.67
CA GLU A 484 21.00 12.89 -4.29
C GLU A 484 21.09 12.72 -2.78
N VAL A 485 21.51 11.53 -2.34
CA VAL A 485 21.77 11.22 -0.94
C VAL A 485 23.27 10.97 -0.77
N THR A 486 23.94 11.82 0.00
CA THR A 486 25.36 11.62 0.32
C THR A 486 25.50 10.59 1.44
N TYR A 487 26.29 9.55 1.20
CA TYR A 487 26.59 8.51 2.18
C TYR A 487 28.07 8.10 2.12
N GLU A 488 28.59 7.62 3.23
CA GLU A 488 29.91 7.01 3.33
C GLU A 488 29.79 5.62 3.94
N PHE A 489 30.63 4.70 3.47
CA PHE A 489 30.72 3.36 4.04
C PHE A 489 31.75 3.34 5.18
N ILE A 490 31.35 2.75 6.30
CA ILE A 490 32.21 2.54 7.45
C ILE A 490 32.36 1.03 7.65
N GLN A 491 33.61 0.58 7.71
CA GLN A 491 33.89 -0.83 8.02
C GLN A 491 33.56 -1.11 9.48
N PHE A 492 32.80 -2.17 9.73
CA PHE A 492 32.53 -2.68 11.07
C PHE A 492 33.59 -3.74 11.42
N ALA A 493 34.74 -3.27 11.94
CA ALA A 493 35.91 -4.08 12.30
C ALA A 493 36.59 -3.55 13.58
N TYR A 494 37.20 -4.45 14.36
CA TYR A 494 38.02 -4.07 15.53
C TYR A 494 39.28 -3.32 15.05
N ASP A 495 40.03 -2.69 15.96
CA ASP A 495 41.25 -1.92 15.63
C ASP A 495 42.32 -2.75 14.89
N ASN A 496 42.35 -4.06 15.15
CA ASN A 496 43.19 -5.04 14.45
C ASN A 496 42.63 -5.49 13.08
N ARG A 497 41.54 -4.87 12.62
CA ARG A 497 40.81 -5.14 11.36
C ARG A 497 40.19 -6.53 11.26
N SER A 498 40.01 -7.24 12.38
CA SER A 498 39.20 -8.47 12.43
C SER A 498 37.71 -8.16 12.58
N ILE A 499 36.86 -9.14 12.28
CA ILE A 499 35.39 -9.05 12.34
C ILE A 499 34.95 -8.46 13.70
N ALA A 500 34.25 -7.30 13.71
CA ALA A 500 33.82 -6.57 14.92
C ALA A 500 32.58 -7.15 15.62
N GLY A 501 32.52 -8.46 15.81
CA GLY A 501 31.37 -9.11 16.43
C GLY A 501 30.32 -9.57 15.41
N THR A 502 29.05 -9.58 15.81
CA THR A 502 27.94 -10.23 15.08
C THR A 502 27.08 -9.23 14.30
N TYR A 503 26.22 -9.75 13.41
CA TYR A 503 25.19 -8.93 12.76
C TYR A 503 24.22 -8.27 13.74
N ASN A 504 24.04 -8.81 14.94
CA ASN A 504 23.20 -8.14 15.93
C ASN A 504 23.90 -6.91 16.52
N ASP A 505 25.23 -6.92 16.60
CA ASP A 505 26.02 -5.80 17.14
C ASP A 505 26.02 -4.60 16.19
N ILE A 506 26.17 -4.82 14.88
CA ILE A 506 26.04 -3.74 13.88
C ILE A 506 24.61 -3.15 13.87
N LEU A 507 23.57 -3.99 14.00
CA LEU A 507 22.19 -3.51 14.10
C LEU A 507 21.93 -2.76 15.41
N HIS A 508 22.60 -3.17 16.49
CA HIS A 508 22.57 -2.44 17.76
C HIS A 508 23.20 -1.04 17.60
N GLN A 509 24.26 -0.88 16.81
CA GLN A 509 24.80 0.45 16.49
C GLN A 509 23.83 1.31 15.67
N VAL A 510 23.07 0.70 14.74
CA VAL A 510 21.99 1.40 14.03
C VAL A 510 20.92 1.86 15.03
N TYR A 511 20.52 1.00 15.97
CA TYR A 511 19.55 1.34 17.01
C TYR A 511 20.03 2.46 17.95
N LEU A 512 21.31 2.43 18.36
CA LEU A 512 21.96 3.47 19.15
C LEU A 512 22.22 4.77 18.37
N LYS A 513 21.96 4.78 17.05
CA LYS A 513 22.20 5.90 16.13
C LYS A 513 23.68 6.27 15.97
N GLU A 514 24.58 5.35 16.26
CA GLU A 514 26.02 5.47 16.01
C GLU A 514 26.35 5.32 14.52
N ILE A 515 25.52 4.58 13.79
CA ILE A 515 25.50 4.52 12.33
C ILE A 515 24.06 4.74 11.85
N ASP A 516 23.89 5.24 10.63
CA ASP A 516 22.58 5.62 10.11
C ASP A 516 21.86 4.45 9.40
N ALA A 517 22.63 3.51 8.84
CA ALA A 517 22.12 2.27 8.27
C ALA A 517 23.20 1.17 8.27
N ALA A 518 22.81 -0.07 8.02
CA ALA A 518 23.71 -1.20 7.82
C ALA A 518 23.41 -1.92 6.50
N VAL A 519 24.47 -2.20 5.74
CA VAL A 519 24.41 -2.83 4.41
C VAL A 519 25.26 -4.09 4.41
N GLY A 520 24.66 -5.20 3.99
CA GLY A 520 25.32 -6.50 3.89
C GLY A 520 24.29 -7.60 3.67
N ASP A 521 24.73 -8.84 3.83
CA ASP A 521 23.96 -10.08 3.86
C ASP A 521 23.21 -10.25 5.19
N ILE A 522 22.42 -9.23 5.55
CA ILE A 522 21.68 -9.17 6.81
C ILE A 522 20.30 -9.83 6.64
N SER A 523 20.12 -11.02 7.19
CA SER A 523 18.83 -11.70 7.18
C SER A 523 17.78 -10.96 8.03
N ILE A 524 16.60 -10.73 7.45
CA ILE A 524 15.46 -10.10 8.12
C ILE A 524 14.82 -11.10 9.09
N THR A 525 14.76 -10.75 10.38
CA THR A 525 14.10 -11.58 11.42
C THR A 525 13.15 -10.75 12.27
N ALA A 526 12.14 -11.40 12.87
CA ALA A 526 11.18 -10.74 13.75
C ALA A 526 11.88 -10.05 14.93
N ASN A 527 12.86 -10.71 15.57
CA ASN A 527 13.61 -10.12 16.68
C ASN A 527 14.39 -8.87 16.25
N ARG A 528 15.07 -8.90 15.09
CA ARG A 528 15.81 -7.74 14.56
C ARG A 528 14.88 -6.57 14.20
N SER A 529 13.68 -6.86 13.67
CA SER A 529 12.67 -5.84 13.31
C SER A 529 12.12 -5.06 14.50
N LEU A 530 12.35 -5.51 15.74
CA LEU A 530 11.99 -4.73 16.93
C LEU A 530 12.85 -3.47 17.08
N TYR A 531 14.11 -3.52 16.64
CA TYR A 531 15.12 -2.47 16.87
C TYR A 531 15.39 -1.61 15.63
N VAL A 532 15.26 -2.18 14.43
CA VAL A 532 15.56 -1.52 13.15
C VAL A 532 14.44 -1.75 12.14
N ASP A 533 14.29 -0.84 11.18
CA ASP A 533 13.39 -1.04 10.04
C ASP A 533 14.19 -1.57 8.84
N PHE A 534 13.69 -2.65 8.23
CA PHE A 534 14.29 -3.25 7.05
C PHE A 534 13.62 -2.77 5.77
N THR A 535 14.40 -2.64 4.70
CA THR A 535 13.85 -2.53 3.35
C THR A 535 13.17 -3.82 2.91
N SER A 536 12.40 -3.77 1.83
CA SER A 536 11.98 -4.98 1.12
C SER A 536 13.21 -5.84 0.78
N PRO A 537 13.09 -7.18 0.89
CA PRO A 537 14.22 -8.07 0.69
C PRO A 537 14.71 -8.03 -0.75
N PHE A 538 16.02 -7.87 -0.93
CA PHE A 538 16.66 -7.80 -2.24
C PHE A 538 17.23 -9.16 -2.69
N SER A 539 17.36 -10.15 -1.79
CA SER A 539 17.80 -11.50 -2.14
C SER A 539 16.63 -12.48 -2.25
N ASP A 540 16.93 -13.67 -2.75
CA ASP A 540 16.02 -14.81 -2.63
C ASP A 540 15.81 -15.18 -1.16
N MET A 541 14.58 -15.61 -0.88
CA MET A 541 14.11 -16.01 0.45
C MET A 541 14.22 -17.52 0.62
N GLY A 542 14.45 -17.97 1.85
CA GLY A 542 14.41 -19.38 2.22
C GLY A 542 15.77 -20.00 2.50
N ILE A 543 15.69 -21.24 2.98
CA ILE A 543 16.82 -22.10 3.30
C ILE A 543 16.75 -23.33 2.40
N GLY A 544 17.91 -23.74 1.88
CA GLY A 544 18.06 -24.97 1.13
C GLY A 544 19.06 -25.91 1.78
N MET A 545 19.25 -27.06 1.16
CA MET A 545 20.21 -28.05 1.61
C MET A 545 21.13 -28.46 0.45
N ILE A 546 22.43 -28.39 0.68
CA ILE A 546 23.48 -28.83 -0.24
C ILE A 546 23.82 -30.28 0.08
N MET A 547 23.87 -31.12 -0.95
CA MET A 547 24.23 -32.52 -0.85
C MET A 547 25.16 -32.95 -1.99
N PRO A 548 26.00 -33.98 -1.80
CA PRO A 548 26.74 -34.59 -2.90
C PRO A 548 25.80 -35.20 -3.93
N THR A 549 26.11 -35.02 -5.22
CA THR A 549 25.34 -35.62 -6.31
C THR A 549 25.69 -37.11 -6.42
N TYR A 550 24.79 -37.98 -5.96
CA TYR A 550 24.97 -39.44 -6.09
C TYR A 550 24.57 -39.93 -7.49
N GLN A 551 25.57 -40.24 -8.33
CA GLN A 551 25.34 -40.99 -9.56
C GLN A 551 25.22 -42.49 -9.22
N ASN A 552 23.99 -42.98 -9.08
CA ASN A 552 23.74 -44.41 -8.91
C ASN A 552 23.81 -45.12 -10.27
N ASN A 553 25.01 -45.54 -10.68
CA ASN A 553 25.25 -46.27 -11.94
C ASN A 553 24.83 -47.75 -11.85
N ASN A 554 23.67 -48.03 -11.25
CA ASN A 554 23.17 -49.39 -11.14
C ASN A 554 22.61 -49.87 -12.48
N MET A 555 23.36 -50.73 -13.17
CA MET A 555 23.00 -51.38 -14.43
C MET A 555 21.70 -52.21 -14.35
N TRP A 556 21.26 -52.57 -13.14
CA TRP A 556 20.03 -53.34 -12.86
C TRP A 556 18.86 -52.47 -12.40
N ILE A 557 18.84 -51.17 -12.75
CA ILE A 557 17.78 -50.25 -12.34
C ILE A 557 16.38 -50.72 -12.76
N PHE A 558 16.26 -51.46 -13.86
CA PHE A 558 15.00 -52.01 -14.37
C PHE A 558 14.35 -53.07 -13.44
N LEU A 559 15.08 -53.64 -12.46
CA LEU A 559 14.51 -54.57 -11.48
C LEU A 559 13.94 -53.86 -10.23
N LYS A 560 14.38 -52.64 -9.94
CA LYS A 560 13.99 -51.86 -8.75
C LYS A 560 12.52 -51.40 -8.67
N PRO A 561 11.77 -51.19 -9.77
CA PRO A 561 10.39 -50.69 -9.69
C PRO A 561 9.42 -51.62 -8.94
N LEU A 562 9.72 -52.91 -8.84
CA LEU A 562 8.91 -53.88 -8.09
C LEU A 562 9.78 -54.55 -7.02
N GLN A 563 9.18 -54.80 -5.86
CA GLN A 563 9.84 -55.56 -4.79
C GLN A 563 10.02 -57.03 -5.19
N ALA A 564 11.02 -57.69 -4.60
CA ALA A 564 11.33 -59.10 -4.88
C ALA A 564 10.12 -60.02 -4.65
N ASP A 565 9.32 -59.75 -3.61
CA ASP A 565 8.13 -60.54 -3.27
C ASP A 565 7.07 -60.47 -4.38
N LEU A 566 6.87 -59.28 -4.96
CA LEU A 566 5.91 -59.05 -6.05
C LEU A 566 6.41 -59.65 -7.37
N TRP A 567 7.72 -59.59 -7.65
CA TRP A 567 8.33 -60.31 -8.78
C TRP A 567 8.09 -61.82 -8.69
N LEU A 568 8.35 -62.40 -7.51
CA LEU A 568 8.19 -63.84 -7.29
C LEU A 568 6.72 -64.28 -7.37
N THR A 569 5.81 -63.49 -6.79
CA THR A 569 4.37 -63.77 -6.85
C THR A 569 3.85 -63.68 -8.29
N SER A 570 4.29 -62.66 -9.05
CA SER A 570 3.91 -62.53 -10.46
C SER A 570 4.39 -63.72 -11.29
N ALA A 571 5.63 -64.18 -11.07
CA ALA A 571 6.18 -65.37 -11.74
C ALA A 571 5.42 -66.65 -11.36
N ALA A 572 5.02 -66.81 -10.10
CA ALA A 572 4.23 -67.97 -9.66
C ALA A 572 2.83 -68.00 -10.28
N PHE A 573 2.12 -66.86 -10.25
CA PHE A 573 0.79 -66.75 -10.87
C PHE A 573 0.80 -66.83 -12.39
N PHE A 574 1.91 -66.45 -13.01
CA PHE A 574 2.14 -66.65 -14.44
C PHE A 574 2.15 -68.15 -14.81
N VAL A 575 2.92 -68.96 -14.07
CA VAL A 575 2.97 -70.43 -14.29
C VAL A 575 1.61 -71.06 -13.96
N PHE A 576 0.98 -70.63 -12.87
CA PHE A 576 -0.33 -71.12 -12.47
C PHE A 576 -1.40 -70.86 -13.53
N THR A 577 -1.48 -69.64 -14.07
CA THR A 577 -2.46 -69.29 -15.09
C THR A 577 -2.25 -70.10 -16.37
N GLY A 578 -0.99 -70.28 -16.80
CA GLY A 578 -0.67 -71.15 -17.93
C GLY A 578 -1.12 -72.59 -17.73
N PHE A 579 -0.92 -73.11 -16.54
CA PHE A 579 -1.33 -74.46 -16.17
C PHE A 579 -2.86 -74.60 -16.15
N VAL A 580 -3.58 -73.60 -15.63
CA VAL A 580 -5.06 -73.59 -15.64
C VAL A 580 -5.60 -73.55 -17.06
N VAL A 581 -5.06 -72.70 -17.93
CA VAL A 581 -5.45 -72.64 -19.34
C VAL A 581 -5.15 -73.96 -20.04
N TRP A 582 -3.98 -74.54 -19.79
CA TRP A 582 -3.62 -75.85 -20.33
C TRP A 582 -4.59 -76.95 -19.89
N ILE A 583 -4.97 -77.05 -18.60
CA ILE A 583 -5.96 -78.05 -18.15
C ILE A 583 -7.30 -77.90 -18.90
N ILE A 584 -7.76 -76.67 -19.10
CA ILE A 584 -9.06 -76.39 -19.71
C ILE A 584 -9.05 -76.65 -21.22
N GLU A 585 -7.97 -76.30 -21.92
CA GLU A 585 -7.86 -76.41 -23.38
C GLU A 585 -7.30 -77.76 -23.85
N HIS A 586 -6.46 -78.44 -23.06
CA HIS A 586 -5.87 -79.74 -23.40
C HIS A 586 -6.87 -80.78 -23.93
N PRO A 587 -8.07 -80.97 -23.34
CA PRO A 587 -9.03 -81.96 -23.85
C PRO A 587 -9.76 -81.52 -25.13
N ILE A 588 -9.73 -80.24 -25.51
CA ILE A 588 -10.61 -79.66 -26.55
C ILE A 588 -9.81 -79.14 -27.76
N ASN A 589 -8.59 -78.64 -27.54
CA ASN A 589 -7.78 -77.99 -28.56
C ASN A 589 -6.55 -78.84 -28.91
N ASP A 590 -6.48 -79.28 -30.16
CA ASP A 590 -5.35 -80.06 -30.70
C ASP A 590 -4.02 -79.30 -30.63
N GLU A 591 -4.04 -77.95 -30.62
CA GLU A 591 -2.83 -77.10 -30.46
C GLU A 591 -2.20 -77.24 -29.07
N PHE A 592 -2.96 -77.66 -28.06
CA PHE A 592 -2.50 -77.90 -26.68
C PHE A 592 -2.19 -79.38 -26.41
N GLN A 593 -2.30 -80.23 -27.43
CA GLN A 593 -1.96 -81.66 -27.39
C GLN A 593 -0.60 -81.90 -28.06
N GLY A 594 0.13 -82.93 -27.60
CA GLY A 594 1.46 -83.24 -28.13
C GLY A 594 2.33 -84.04 -27.16
N SER A 595 3.63 -84.11 -27.45
CA SER A 595 4.61 -84.72 -26.54
C SER A 595 4.72 -83.95 -25.21
N LEU A 596 5.11 -84.63 -24.13
CA LEU A 596 5.17 -84.03 -22.79
C LEU A 596 6.07 -82.76 -22.73
N ALA A 597 7.10 -82.70 -23.57
CA ALA A 597 7.95 -81.52 -23.74
C ALA A 597 7.24 -80.35 -24.46
N GLN A 598 6.40 -80.65 -25.47
CA GLN A 598 5.60 -79.62 -26.15
C GLN A 598 4.50 -79.09 -25.24
N GLN A 599 3.85 -79.95 -24.44
CA GLN A 599 2.81 -79.53 -23.50
C GLN A 599 3.35 -78.57 -22.44
N ILE A 600 4.49 -78.91 -21.83
CA ILE A 600 5.18 -78.01 -20.89
C ILE A 600 5.60 -76.72 -21.61
N GLY A 601 6.14 -76.83 -22.83
CA GLY A 601 6.48 -75.67 -23.66
C GLY A 601 5.28 -74.73 -23.89
N MET A 602 4.09 -75.28 -24.16
CA MET A 602 2.86 -74.52 -24.39
C MET A 602 2.34 -73.81 -23.13
N VAL A 603 2.46 -74.42 -21.94
CA VAL A 603 2.13 -73.76 -20.66
C VAL A 603 2.91 -72.46 -20.48
N PHE A 604 4.22 -72.50 -20.74
CA PHE A 604 5.09 -71.32 -20.61
C PHE A 604 4.94 -70.36 -21.79
N TRP A 605 4.86 -70.86 -23.03
CA TRP A 605 4.76 -70.05 -24.24
C TRP A 605 3.45 -69.27 -24.31
N TYR A 606 2.31 -69.93 -24.05
CA TYR A 606 1.01 -69.28 -24.08
C TYR A 606 0.88 -68.23 -22.97
N SER A 607 1.34 -68.54 -21.75
CA SER A 607 1.36 -67.54 -20.67
C SER A 607 2.23 -66.34 -21.05
N PHE A 608 3.40 -66.56 -21.66
CA PHE A 608 4.31 -65.50 -22.07
C PHE A 608 3.72 -64.62 -23.17
N SER A 609 3.02 -65.23 -24.13
CA SER A 609 2.40 -64.52 -25.24
C SER A 609 1.30 -63.54 -24.78
N THR A 610 0.59 -63.87 -23.69
CA THR A 610 -0.36 -62.93 -23.04
C THR A 610 0.31 -61.72 -22.39
N LEU A 611 1.55 -61.84 -21.89
CA LEU A 611 2.30 -60.71 -21.28
C LEU A 611 2.71 -59.65 -22.30
N VAL A 612 3.05 -60.08 -23.52
CA VAL A 612 3.58 -59.21 -24.59
C VAL A 612 2.45 -58.83 -25.58
N PHE A 613 1.19 -59.14 -25.27
CA PHE A 613 0.04 -58.95 -26.15
C PHE A 613 0.16 -59.64 -27.53
N ALA A 614 1.00 -60.66 -27.65
CA ALA A 614 1.25 -61.39 -28.88
C ALA A 614 0.37 -62.65 -28.96
N HIS A 615 -0.93 -62.49 -29.19
CA HIS A 615 -1.88 -63.62 -29.21
C HIS A 615 -1.70 -64.48 -30.47
N SER A 616 -1.02 -65.62 -30.37
CA SER A 616 -0.83 -66.55 -31.50
C SER A 616 -1.88 -67.65 -31.60
N GLU A 617 -2.35 -68.21 -30.48
CA GLU A 617 -3.26 -69.37 -30.47
C GLU A 617 -4.72 -69.00 -30.19
N LYS A 618 -5.67 -69.70 -30.83
CA LYS A 618 -7.11 -69.44 -30.66
C LYS A 618 -7.67 -70.31 -29.53
N LEU A 619 -8.14 -69.68 -28.45
CA LEU A 619 -8.87 -70.38 -27.39
C LEU A 619 -10.25 -70.85 -27.87
N LEU A 620 -10.57 -72.13 -27.65
CA LEU A 620 -11.85 -72.70 -28.01
C LEU A 620 -12.86 -72.62 -26.85
N SER A 621 -12.40 -72.83 -25.60
CA SER A 621 -13.25 -72.80 -24.42
C SER A 621 -13.63 -71.37 -24.00
N ASN A 622 -14.88 -71.16 -23.60
CA ASN A 622 -15.30 -69.87 -23.02
C ASN A 622 -14.74 -69.66 -21.60
N TRP A 623 -14.42 -70.74 -20.88
CA TRP A 623 -13.84 -70.68 -19.54
C TRP A 623 -12.37 -70.25 -19.56
N SER A 624 -11.59 -70.74 -20.52
CA SER A 624 -10.20 -70.30 -20.71
C SER A 624 -10.15 -68.82 -21.14
N LYS A 625 -11.05 -68.38 -22.03
CA LYS A 625 -11.19 -66.96 -22.41
C LYS A 625 -11.46 -66.07 -21.21
N PHE A 626 -12.35 -66.49 -20.30
CA PHE A 626 -12.63 -65.73 -19.08
C PHE A 626 -11.40 -65.61 -18.17
N VAL A 627 -10.70 -66.73 -17.92
CA VAL A 627 -9.46 -66.75 -17.13
C VAL A 627 -8.40 -65.84 -17.75
N VAL A 628 -8.23 -65.89 -19.08
CA VAL A 628 -7.26 -65.08 -19.81
C VAL A 628 -7.64 -63.59 -19.81
N ILE A 629 -8.93 -63.23 -19.91
CA ILE A 629 -9.38 -61.83 -19.81
C ILE A 629 -9.01 -61.24 -18.44
N ILE A 630 -9.24 -61.97 -17.35
CA ILE A 630 -8.86 -61.53 -16.00
C ILE A 630 -7.34 -61.41 -15.89
N TRP A 631 -6.60 -62.39 -16.39
CA TRP A 631 -5.14 -62.37 -16.36
C TRP A 631 -4.54 -61.18 -17.14
N VAL A 632 -5.03 -60.92 -18.34
CA VAL A 632 -4.62 -59.77 -19.16
C VAL A 632 -4.90 -58.45 -18.42
N PHE A 633 -6.01 -58.34 -17.69
CA PHE A 633 -6.30 -57.16 -16.88
C PHE A 633 -5.27 -56.97 -15.74
N VAL A 634 -4.90 -58.05 -15.03
CA VAL A 634 -3.87 -58.01 -13.99
C VAL A 634 -2.51 -57.59 -14.58
N VAL A 635 -2.12 -58.20 -15.70
CA VAL A 635 -0.87 -57.89 -16.42
C VAL A 635 -0.85 -56.43 -16.88
N LEU A 636 -1.96 -55.91 -17.38
CA LEU A 636 -2.07 -54.52 -17.82
C LEU A 636 -1.84 -53.54 -16.65
N ILE A 637 -2.40 -53.83 -15.47
CA ILE A 637 -2.17 -53.02 -14.26
C ILE A 637 -0.70 -53.10 -13.83
N LEU A 638 -0.11 -54.30 -13.82
CA LEU A 638 1.29 -54.48 -13.41
C LEU A 638 2.27 -53.78 -14.36
N THR A 639 2.09 -53.92 -15.68
CA THR A 639 2.94 -53.26 -16.70
C THR A 639 2.79 -51.74 -16.68
N SER A 640 1.56 -51.23 -16.50
CA SER A 640 1.32 -49.79 -16.37
C SER A 640 1.95 -49.22 -15.10
N SER A 641 1.81 -49.92 -13.97
CA SER A 641 2.39 -49.50 -12.68
C SER A 641 3.92 -49.58 -12.69
N TYR A 642 4.47 -50.62 -13.32
CA TYR A 642 5.91 -50.75 -13.56
C TYR A 642 6.46 -49.56 -14.35
N THR A 643 5.81 -49.24 -15.47
CA THR A 643 6.23 -48.14 -16.36
C THR A 643 6.13 -46.79 -15.65
N ALA A 644 5.04 -46.54 -14.92
CA ALA A 644 4.87 -45.32 -14.14
C ALA A 644 5.94 -45.16 -13.04
N THR A 645 6.23 -46.25 -12.31
CA THR A 645 7.22 -46.25 -11.23
C THR A 645 8.64 -46.08 -11.77
N LEU A 646 8.99 -46.79 -12.86
CA LEU A 646 10.28 -46.64 -13.52
C LEU A 646 10.47 -45.21 -14.06
N THR A 647 9.43 -44.64 -14.68
CA THR A 647 9.45 -43.25 -15.18
C THR A 647 9.62 -42.25 -14.03
N SER A 648 8.92 -42.45 -12.92
CA SER A 648 9.09 -41.64 -11.69
C SER A 648 10.52 -41.73 -11.13
N MET A 649 11.10 -42.93 -11.08
CA MET A 649 12.48 -43.14 -10.64
C MET A 649 13.52 -42.50 -11.58
N LEU A 650 13.24 -42.44 -12.89
CA LEU A 650 14.12 -41.80 -13.87
C LEU A 650 14.00 -40.28 -13.86
N THR A 651 12.86 -39.73 -13.40
CA THR A 651 12.57 -38.30 -13.38
C THR A 651 12.87 -37.63 -12.03
N VAL A 652 12.71 -38.34 -10.91
CA VAL A 652 12.95 -37.80 -9.57
C VAL A 652 14.25 -38.35 -9.00
N GLN A 653 15.27 -37.50 -8.89
CA GLN A 653 16.43 -37.78 -8.03
C GLN A 653 15.97 -37.73 -6.56
N GLN A 654 15.49 -38.85 -6.02
CA GLN A 654 15.15 -38.94 -4.60
C GLN A 654 16.43 -39.18 -3.79
N ILE A 655 16.86 -38.15 -3.07
CA ILE A 655 17.91 -38.29 -2.06
C ILE A 655 17.21 -38.48 -0.70
N GLN A 656 17.57 -39.55 0.01
CA GLN A 656 17.07 -39.84 1.35
C GLN A 656 18.22 -39.61 2.35
N LEU A 657 18.04 -38.67 3.27
CA LEU A 657 18.90 -38.53 4.44
C LEU A 657 18.71 -39.73 5.36
N GLY A 658 19.81 -40.33 5.81
CA GLY A 658 19.75 -41.30 6.89
C GLY A 658 19.35 -40.62 8.19
N SER A 659 18.47 -41.24 8.98
CA SER A 659 18.04 -40.72 10.30
C SER A 659 19.20 -40.45 11.28
N ASN A 660 20.37 -41.08 11.05
CA ASN A 660 21.57 -40.99 11.88
C ASN A 660 22.71 -40.14 11.26
N ASP A 661 22.45 -39.38 10.20
CA ASP A 661 23.50 -38.61 9.53
C ASP A 661 23.76 -37.24 10.18
N TYR A 662 25.04 -36.84 10.24
CA TYR A 662 25.44 -35.49 10.65
C TYR A 662 25.11 -34.46 9.57
N VAL A 663 24.62 -33.30 10.00
CA VAL A 663 24.22 -32.19 9.13
C VAL A 663 25.04 -30.96 9.48
N GLY A 664 25.62 -30.33 8.47
CA GLY A 664 26.32 -29.06 8.63
C GLY A 664 25.36 -27.87 8.53
N PHE A 665 25.69 -26.75 9.15
CA PHE A 665 24.94 -25.51 9.00
C PHE A 665 25.88 -24.29 9.04
N HIS A 666 25.43 -23.17 8.48
CA HIS A 666 26.17 -21.91 8.56
C HIS A 666 25.85 -21.14 9.85
N SER A 667 26.82 -20.50 10.49
CA SER A 667 26.62 -19.76 11.76
C SER A 667 25.39 -18.83 11.75
N ILE A 668 25.14 -18.17 10.62
CA ILE A 668 24.04 -17.22 10.44
C ILE A 668 22.66 -17.91 10.45
N THR A 669 22.58 -19.18 10.06
CA THR A 669 21.33 -19.96 10.09
C THR A 669 20.90 -20.40 11.49
N ARG A 670 21.78 -20.33 12.51
CA ARG A 670 21.39 -20.61 13.90
C ARG A 670 20.47 -19.51 14.46
N ALA A 671 20.64 -18.28 13.99
CA ALA A 671 19.82 -17.15 14.42
C ALA A 671 18.40 -17.16 13.84
N THR A 672 18.13 -18.00 12.83
CA THR A 672 16.89 -17.94 12.04
C THR A 672 15.92 -19.09 12.28
N ASN A 673 16.23 -20.15 13.05
CA ASN A 673 15.26 -21.24 13.24
C ASN A 673 15.23 -22.03 14.56
N ASN A 674 13.98 -22.35 14.93
CA ASN A 674 13.50 -23.54 15.64
C ASN A 674 13.61 -24.81 14.74
N ILE A 675 14.80 -25.18 14.29
CA ILE A 675 14.99 -26.45 13.57
C ILE A 675 14.93 -27.59 14.61
N ASN A 676 13.92 -28.47 14.51
CA ASN A 676 13.69 -29.66 15.37
C ASN A 676 14.75 -30.78 15.17
N PHE A 677 16.03 -30.46 14.96
CA PHE A 677 17.10 -31.44 14.96
C PHE A 677 17.76 -31.43 16.34
N GLU A 678 18.02 -32.61 16.91
CA GLU A 678 18.75 -32.70 18.18
C GLU A 678 20.12 -32.01 18.04
N ASP A 679 20.35 -30.99 18.86
CA ASP A 679 21.52 -30.08 18.85
C ASP A 679 22.88 -30.79 18.79
N SER A 680 22.95 -32.07 19.21
CA SER A 680 24.18 -32.87 19.24
C SER A 680 24.68 -33.33 17.87
N ARG A 681 23.92 -33.12 16.78
CA ARG A 681 24.24 -33.64 15.43
C ARG A 681 24.52 -32.54 14.38
N LEU A 682 24.66 -31.29 14.83
CA LEU A 682 24.85 -30.12 13.99
C LEU A 682 26.29 -29.59 14.09
N ASN A 683 26.98 -29.53 12.95
CA ASN A 683 28.34 -28.97 12.86
C ASN A 683 28.33 -27.63 12.12
N GLU A 684 29.02 -26.63 12.66
CA GLU A 684 29.10 -25.30 12.07
C GLU A 684 30.22 -25.21 11.03
N TYR A 685 29.92 -24.63 9.87
CA TYR A 685 30.89 -24.35 8.81
C TYR A 685 30.69 -22.94 8.27
N ASN A 686 31.78 -22.24 7.92
CA ASN A 686 31.74 -20.80 7.62
C ASN A 686 32.36 -20.41 6.27
N SER A 687 32.85 -21.37 5.47
CA SER A 687 33.41 -21.13 4.14
C SER A 687 32.95 -22.15 3.10
N PRO A 688 32.89 -21.78 1.82
CA PRO A 688 32.62 -22.74 0.73
C PRO A 688 33.61 -23.90 0.69
N GLU A 689 34.87 -23.67 1.05
CA GLU A 689 35.91 -24.71 1.09
C GLU A 689 35.66 -25.73 2.20
N GLU A 690 35.27 -25.26 3.39
CA GLU A 690 34.84 -26.14 4.49
C GLU A 690 33.60 -26.95 4.10
N TYR A 691 32.68 -26.36 3.33
CA TYR A 691 31.49 -27.07 2.86
C TYR A 691 31.88 -28.24 1.97
N ALA A 692 32.77 -27.99 1.00
CA ALA A 692 33.24 -29.02 0.08
C ALA A 692 34.00 -30.14 0.82
N ASP A 693 34.90 -29.79 1.74
CA ASP A 693 35.66 -30.76 2.54
C ASP A 693 34.73 -31.62 3.41
N ALA A 694 33.79 -31.01 4.13
CA ALA A 694 32.86 -31.71 5.00
C ALA A 694 31.91 -32.64 4.22
N LEU A 695 31.36 -32.18 3.10
CA LEU A 695 30.47 -32.97 2.24
C LEU A 695 31.22 -34.11 1.53
N SER A 696 32.49 -33.91 1.17
CA SER A 696 33.30 -34.94 0.50
C SER A 696 33.70 -36.09 1.43
N LYS A 697 33.97 -35.79 2.72
CA LYS A 697 34.25 -36.80 3.76
C LYS A 697 33.02 -37.65 4.08
N GLY A 698 31.84 -37.02 4.09
CA GLY A 698 30.57 -37.65 4.44
C GLY A 698 30.44 -37.98 5.93
N SER A 699 29.20 -38.16 6.40
CA SER A 699 28.85 -38.38 7.82
C SER A 699 29.66 -39.51 8.50
N LYS A 700 29.97 -40.59 7.77
CA LYS A 700 30.69 -41.76 8.29
C LYS A 700 32.19 -41.57 8.52
N LYS A 701 32.82 -40.54 7.94
CA LYS A 701 34.28 -40.27 8.05
C LYS A 701 34.58 -38.94 8.76
N GLY A 702 33.68 -38.51 9.64
CA GLY A 702 33.82 -37.25 10.38
C GLY A 702 33.46 -35.99 9.58
N GLY A 703 32.81 -36.14 8.41
CA GLY A 703 32.19 -35.05 7.65
C GLY A 703 30.68 -34.95 7.88
N VAL A 704 29.93 -34.48 6.88
CA VAL A 704 28.47 -34.35 6.93
C VAL A 704 27.80 -34.92 5.67
N SER A 705 26.56 -35.40 5.80
CA SER A 705 25.79 -35.87 4.63
C SER A 705 25.12 -34.73 3.87
N ALA A 706 24.92 -33.59 4.54
CA ALA A 706 24.26 -32.42 3.97
C ALA A 706 24.65 -31.15 4.72
N ILE A 707 24.53 -30.00 4.06
CA ILE A 707 24.72 -28.67 4.65
C ILE A 707 23.48 -27.82 4.44
N ILE A 708 22.99 -27.17 5.49
CA ILE A 708 21.83 -26.29 5.45
C ILE A 708 22.32 -24.84 5.43
N ASP A 709 21.83 -24.04 4.48
CA ASP A 709 22.17 -22.62 4.38
C ASP A 709 21.07 -21.81 3.65
N GLU A 710 21.12 -20.48 3.73
CA GLU A 710 20.24 -19.62 2.95
C GLU A 710 20.54 -19.72 1.44
N ILE A 711 19.51 -19.55 0.61
CA ILE A 711 19.61 -19.73 -0.86
C ILE A 711 20.77 -18.95 -1.51
N PRO A 712 21.07 -17.69 -1.15
CA PRO A 712 22.20 -16.97 -1.77
C PRO A 712 23.56 -17.64 -1.56
N TYR A 713 23.83 -18.19 -0.37
CA TYR A 713 25.08 -18.92 -0.09
C TYR A 713 25.17 -20.22 -0.89
N ILE A 714 24.03 -20.92 -1.01
CA ILE A 714 23.92 -22.14 -1.80
C ILE A 714 24.22 -21.87 -3.28
N LYS A 715 23.67 -20.78 -3.84
CA LYS A 715 23.93 -20.39 -5.23
C LYS A 715 25.42 -20.12 -5.47
N ILE A 716 26.09 -19.42 -4.55
CA ILE A 716 27.53 -19.16 -4.64
C ILE A 716 28.33 -20.47 -4.58
N PHE A 717 27.98 -21.36 -3.65
CA PHE A 717 28.65 -22.66 -3.53
C PHE A 717 28.47 -23.52 -4.79
N LEU A 718 27.25 -23.60 -5.33
CA LEU A 718 26.97 -24.34 -6.57
C LEU A 718 27.64 -23.72 -7.79
N ALA A 719 27.76 -22.40 -7.85
CA ALA A 719 28.52 -21.73 -8.92
C ALA A 719 30.01 -22.10 -8.88
N ARG A 720 30.56 -22.38 -7.69
CA ARG A 720 31.95 -22.85 -7.51
C ARG A 720 32.12 -24.35 -7.76
N TYR A 721 31.13 -25.17 -7.43
CA TYR A 721 31.19 -26.64 -7.56
C TYR A 721 29.98 -27.27 -8.30
N PRO A 722 29.70 -26.89 -9.57
CA PRO A 722 28.43 -27.20 -10.23
C PRO A 722 28.20 -28.68 -10.55
N ALA A 723 29.26 -29.48 -10.71
CA ALA A 723 29.16 -30.89 -11.11
C ALA A 723 29.06 -31.87 -9.92
N GLN A 724 29.49 -31.46 -8.72
CA GLN A 724 29.71 -32.38 -7.60
C GLN A 724 28.57 -32.38 -6.58
N TYR A 725 27.80 -31.30 -6.52
CA TYR A 725 26.78 -31.09 -5.51
C TYR A 725 25.47 -30.63 -6.13
N THR A 726 24.37 -30.87 -5.42
CA THR A 726 23.02 -30.47 -5.83
C THR A 726 22.28 -29.87 -4.64
N THR A 727 21.27 -29.04 -4.92
CA THR A 727 20.39 -28.47 -3.91
C THR A 727 19.10 -29.26 -3.81
N VAL A 728 18.73 -29.61 -2.59
CA VAL A 728 17.41 -30.14 -2.27
C VAL A 728 16.70 -29.12 -1.40
N ILE A 729 15.49 -28.72 -1.80
CA ILE A 729 14.62 -27.90 -0.96
C ILE A 729 13.80 -28.87 -0.10
N PRO A 730 13.88 -28.81 1.25
CA PRO A 730 13.07 -29.65 2.12
C PRO A 730 11.56 -29.51 1.80
N LYS A 731 10.77 -30.57 2.04
CA LYS A 731 9.31 -30.52 1.81
C LYS A 731 8.59 -29.44 2.63
N ASN A 732 9.14 -29.09 3.80
CA ASN A 732 8.71 -28.00 4.66
C ASN A 732 9.95 -27.17 5.05
N PRO A 733 10.47 -26.32 4.17
CA PRO A 733 11.67 -25.55 4.48
C PRO A 733 11.29 -24.46 5.48
N PRO A 734 12.04 -24.28 6.57
CA PRO A 734 11.94 -23.05 7.31
C PRO A 734 12.30 -21.87 6.38
N SER A 735 11.42 -20.89 6.28
CA SER A 735 11.61 -19.74 5.40
C SER A 735 12.32 -18.61 6.14
N THR A 736 13.47 -18.17 5.62
CA THR A 736 14.03 -16.86 5.95
C THR A 736 13.37 -15.79 5.09
N ASN A 737 13.29 -14.56 5.60
CA ASN A 737 12.70 -13.44 4.86
C ASN A 737 13.66 -12.80 3.84
N GLY A 738 14.81 -13.43 3.56
CA GLY A 738 15.88 -12.90 2.71
C GLY A 738 16.68 -11.77 3.35
N PHE A 739 17.61 -11.22 2.58
CA PHE A 739 18.46 -10.10 2.99
C PHE A 739 17.77 -8.75 2.76
N GLY A 740 17.89 -7.85 3.74
CA GLY A 740 17.39 -6.49 3.66
C GLY A 740 18.40 -5.50 4.22
N PHE A 741 18.35 -4.25 3.73
CA PHE A 741 19.13 -3.16 4.32
C PHE A 741 18.44 -2.68 5.59
N ALA A 742 19.21 -2.48 6.66
CA ALA A 742 18.68 -2.07 7.94
C ALA A 742 18.88 -0.57 8.15
N PHE A 743 17.82 0.14 8.49
CA PHE A 743 17.83 1.57 8.80
C PHE A 743 17.32 1.80 10.22
N GLN A 744 17.60 3.00 10.73
CA GLN A 744 16.97 3.48 11.96
C GLN A 744 15.44 3.40 11.86
N LYS A 745 14.80 3.03 12.96
CA LYS A 745 13.36 2.90 13.06
C LYS A 745 12.65 4.22 12.70
N GLY A 746 11.69 4.17 11.80
CA GLY A 746 10.96 5.33 11.25
C GLY A 746 11.71 6.07 10.14
N SER A 747 12.83 5.55 9.62
CA SER A 747 13.57 6.21 8.54
C SER A 747 12.75 6.31 7.24
N PRO A 748 12.59 7.50 6.64
CA PRO A 748 11.83 7.67 5.41
C PRO A 748 12.51 6.98 4.21
N LEU A 749 13.82 6.73 4.29
CA LEU A 749 14.58 6.06 3.22
C LEU A 749 14.15 4.61 3.01
N VAL A 750 13.60 3.95 4.03
CA VAL A 750 13.17 2.55 3.94
C VAL A 750 12.13 2.38 2.83
N ALA A 751 11.13 3.26 2.79
CA ALA A 751 10.06 3.17 1.80
C ALA A 751 10.56 3.49 0.38
N ASP A 752 11.43 4.48 0.24
CA ASP A 752 11.97 4.89 -1.06
C ASP A 752 12.95 3.85 -1.64
N ILE A 753 13.85 3.32 -0.81
CA ILE A 753 14.81 2.26 -1.22
C ILE A 753 14.07 0.94 -1.48
N SER A 754 13.03 0.62 -0.71
CA SER A 754 12.21 -0.56 -1.00
C SER A 754 11.55 -0.47 -2.38
N ARG A 755 11.08 0.73 -2.76
CA ARG A 755 10.54 0.99 -4.10
C ARG A 755 11.63 0.90 -5.19
N ALA A 756 12.82 1.41 -4.90
CA ALA A 756 13.97 1.27 -5.81
C ALA A 756 14.36 -0.20 -6.03
N ILE A 757 14.42 -1.02 -4.98
CA ILE A 757 14.67 -2.47 -5.07
C ILE A 757 13.59 -3.16 -5.91
N ALA A 758 12.32 -2.79 -5.74
CA ALA A 758 11.23 -3.30 -6.58
C ALA A 758 11.43 -2.94 -8.06
N SER A 759 11.79 -1.68 -8.38
CA SER A 759 12.12 -1.24 -9.74
C SER A 759 13.28 -2.05 -10.34
N LEU A 760 14.38 -2.20 -9.59
CA LEU A 760 15.54 -2.99 -10.02
C LEU A 760 15.20 -4.46 -10.30
N ARG A 761 14.20 -5.01 -9.58
CA ARG A 761 13.69 -6.36 -9.80
C ARG A 761 12.83 -6.45 -11.06
N GLU A 762 11.92 -5.51 -11.26
CA GLU A 762 11.06 -5.43 -12.45
C GLU A 762 11.87 -5.22 -13.74
N GLU A 763 12.92 -4.39 -13.67
CA GLU A 763 13.86 -4.14 -14.78
C GLU A 763 14.81 -5.32 -15.07
N GLY A 764 14.92 -6.28 -14.15
CA GLY A 764 15.87 -7.39 -14.24
C GLY A 764 17.32 -7.05 -13.89
N ARG A 765 17.64 -5.78 -13.56
CA ARG A 765 19.00 -5.35 -13.12
C ARG A 765 19.47 -6.10 -11.87
N LEU A 766 18.55 -6.40 -10.94
CA LEU A 766 18.88 -7.14 -9.72
C LEU A 766 19.44 -8.54 -10.03
N LYS A 767 18.81 -9.23 -10.99
CA LYS A 767 19.26 -10.55 -11.46
C LYS A 767 20.60 -10.46 -12.21
N MET A 768 20.80 -9.41 -13.02
CA MET A 768 22.09 -9.18 -13.68
C MET A 768 23.24 -8.98 -12.69
N LEU A 769 23.00 -8.22 -11.61
CA LEU A 769 23.99 -8.04 -10.53
C LEU A 769 24.28 -9.36 -9.82
N GLU A 770 23.25 -10.16 -9.55
CA GLU A 770 23.40 -11.49 -8.93
C GLU A 770 24.24 -12.42 -9.80
N ASP A 771 23.87 -12.57 -11.07
CA ASP A 771 24.58 -13.42 -12.03
C ASP A 771 26.04 -12.98 -12.18
N TYR A 772 26.30 -11.66 -12.27
CA TYR A 772 27.65 -11.12 -12.32
C TYR A 772 28.46 -11.49 -11.07
N TRP A 773 27.96 -11.21 -9.87
CA TRP A 773 28.72 -11.46 -8.65
C TRP A 773 28.89 -12.95 -8.33
N PHE A 774 27.93 -13.82 -8.69
CA PHE A 774 27.99 -15.24 -8.35
C PHE A 774 28.72 -16.07 -9.41
N SER A 775 28.57 -15.77 -10.70
CA SER A 775 29.21 -16.55 -11.78
C SER A 775 30.59 -16.02 -12.20
N TYR A 776 30.72 -14.70 -12.39
CA TYR A 776 31.96 -14.10 -12.89
C TYR A 776 33.07 -14.14 -11.83
N PHE A 777 32.74 -13.90 -10.57
CA PHE A 777 33.72 -13.97 -9.48
C PHE A 777 34.24 -15.40 -9.23
N SER A 778 33.36 -16.40 -9.38
CA SER A 778 33.73 -17.82 -9.31
C SER A 778 34.69 -18.24 -10.44
N SER A 779 34.57 -17.65 -11.64
CA SER A 779 35.45 -17.95 -12.78
C SER A 779 36.91 -17.53 -12.59
N LYS A 780 37.20 -16.57 -11.69
CA LYS A 780 38.57 -16.12 -11.38
C LYS A 780 39.36 -17.08 -10.49
N HIS A 781 38.69 -18.04 -9.86
CA HIS A 781 39.31 -19.16 -9.15
C HIS A 781 38.88 -20.49 -9.80
N PRO A 782 39.44 -20.82 -10.99
CA PRO A 782 39.07 -22.05 -11.67
C PRO A 782 39.60 -23.23 -10.85
N SER A 783 38.70 -24.00 -10.23
CA SER A 783 39.01 -25.38 -9.90
C SER A 783 39.28 -26.12 -11.21
N THR A 784 40.44 -26.77 -11.28
CA THR A 784 41.03 -27.43 -12.46
C THR A 784 40.23 -28.66 -12.93
N TYR A 785 38.94 -28.55 -13.26
CA TYR A 785 38.20 -29.58 -13.99
C TYR A 785 37.04 -28.92 -14.72
N MET A 786 37.33 -28.24 -15.83
CA MET A 786 36.31 -27.92 -16.81
C MET A 786 36.06 -29.15 -17.68
N ASN A 787 34.87 -29.71 -17.59
CA ASN A 787 34.24 -30.38 -18.72
C ASN A 787 32.71 -30.27 -18.64
N GLN A 788 32.18 -29.75 -19.75
CA GLN A 788 30.82 -29.81 -20.29
C GLN A 788 29.69 -29.02 -19.60
N ASP A 789 29.37 -27.90 -20.25
CA ASP A 789 28.04 -27.43 -20.64
C ASP A 789 26.85 -28.24 -20.07
N SER A 790 26.18 -27.66 -19.08
CA SER A 790 24.88 -28.13 -18.61
C SER A 790 23.78 -27.08 -18.88
N SER A 791 23.64 -26.68 -20.13
CA SER A 791 22.39 -26.06 -20.60
C SER A 791 21.35 -27.17 -20.87
N GLY A 792 20.45 -27.42 -19.91
CA GLY A 792 19.07 -27.86 -20.19
C GLY A 792 18.81 -29.10 -21.05
N ILE A 793 19.77 -30.01 -21.27
CA ILE A 793 19.49 -31.28 -21.97
C ILE A 793 18.96 -32.29 -20.94
N PRO A 794 17.72 -32.82 -21.10
CA PRO A 794 17.25 -33.91 -20.25
C PRO A 794 18.24 -35.06 -20.33
N SER A 795 18.66 -35.58 -19.18
CA SER A 795 19.65 -36.66 -19.08
C SER A 795 19.32 -37.80 -20.05
N SER A 796 20.10 -37.94 -21.12
CA SER A 796 19.92 -39.02 -22.09
C SER A 796 20.10 -40.36 -21.38
N LEU A 797 19.25 -41.34 -21.69
CA LEU A 797 19.38 -42.70 -21.15
C LEU A 797 20.75 -43.26 -21.55
N SER A 798 21.60 -43.54 -20.56
CA SER A 798 22.95 -44.04 -20.80
C SER A 798 22.97 -45.57 -20.87
N LEU A 799 23.91 -46.11 -21.67
CA LEU A 799 24.16 -47.55 -21.74
C LEU A 799 24.49 -48.14 -20.36
N GLU A 800 25.13 -47.36 -19.49
CA GLU A 800 25.48 -47.78 -18.13
C GLU A 800 24.26 -48.14 -17.26
N ARG A 801 23.11 -47.47 -17.47
CA ARG A 801 21.88 -47.76 -16.71
C ARG A 801 21.10 -48.97 -17.23
N PHE A 802 21.18 -49.26 -18.53
CA PHE A 802 20.40 -50.33 -19.18
C PHE A 802 21.24 -51.49 -19.73
N GLY A 803 22.55 -51.50 -19.48
CA GLY A 803 23.48 -52.51 -19.99
C GLY A 803 23.08 -53.95 -19.62
N GLY A 804 22.41 -54.14 -18.49
CA GLY A 804 21.95 -55.45 -18.03
C GLY A 804 20.94 -56.11 -18.98
N LEU A 805 20.07 -55.32 -19.62
CA LEU A 805 19.12 -55.84 -20.62
C LEU A 805 19.84 -56.36 -21.87
N PHE A 806 20.80 -55.60 -22.39
CA PHE A 806 21.61 -56.01 -23.54
C PHE A 806 22.49 -57.22 -23.22
N LEU A 807 22.98 -57.33 -21.98
CA LEU A 807 23.73 -58.48 -21.50
C LEU A 807 22.86 -59.74 -21.47
N ILE A 808 21.62 -59.66 -20.96
CA ILE A 808 20.67 -60.78 -20.96
C ILE A 808 20.38 -61.26 -22.40
N THR A 809 20.09 -60.34 -23.32
CA THR A 809 19.81 -60.68 -24.72
C THR A 809 21.02 -61.25 -25.44
N GLY A 810 22.22 -60.70 -25.19
CA GLY A 810 23.46 -61.19 -25.77
C GLY A 810 23.79 -62.62 -25.32
N ILE A 811 23.67 -62.90 -24.02
CA ILE A 811 23.92 -64.24 -23.46
C ILE A 811 22.88 -65.23 -23.97
N SER A 812 21.58 -64.89 -23.96
CA SER A 812 20.54 -65.82 -24.41
C SER A 812 20.66 -66.15 -25.90
N SER A 813 20.92 -65.16 -26.75
CA SER A 813 21.07 -65.36 -28.20
C SER A 813 22.32 -66.19 -28.53
N THR A 814 23.45 -65.92 -27.88
CA THR A 814 24.69 -66.70 -28.08
C THR A 814 24.55 -68.14 -27.60
N LEU A 815 23.85 -68.36 -26.49
CA LEU A 815 23.57 -69.68 -25.94
C LEU A 815 22.64 -70.48 -26.88
N VAL A 816 21.55 -69.89 -27.36
CA VAL A 816 20.64 -70.53 -28.32
C VAL A 816 21.36 -70.84 -29.63
N LEU A 817 22.15 -69.90 -30.14
CA LEU A 817 22.94 -70.09 -31.37
C LEU A 817 23.96 -71.22 -31.19
N SER A 818 24.64 -71.28 -30.04
CA SER A 818 25.59 -72.34 -29.70
C SER A 818 24.90 -73.71 -29.64
N ILE A 819 23.74 -73.82 -28.98
CA ILE A 819 22.94 -75.05 -28.93
C ILE A 819 22.48 -75.44 -30.34
N PHE A 820 22.01 -74.50 -31.15
CA PHE A 820 21.61 -74.77 -32.53
C PHE A 820 22.77 -75.32 -33.36
N PHE A 821 23.96 -74.72 -33.28
CA PHE A 821 25.16 -75.20 -33.95
C PHE A 821 25.58 -76.58 -33.44
N LEU A 822 25.56 -76.81 -32.12
CA LEU A 822 25.84 -78.12 -31.51
C LEU A 822 24.87 -79.19 -32.01
N CYS A 823 23.56 -78.91 -32.03
CA CYS A 823 22.53 -79.81 -32.53
C CYS A 823 22.65 -80.04 -34.04
N PHE A 824 22.97 -79.01 -34.82
CA PHE A 824 23.19 -79.10 -36.27
C PHE A 824 24.41 -79.97 -36.60
N VAL A 825 25.52 -79.78 -35.90
CA VAL A 825 26.73 -80.60 -36.03
C VAL A 825 26.47 -82.04 -35.57
N TYR A 826 25.73 -82.23 -34.47
CA TYR A 826 25.34 -83.56 -33.99
C TYR A 826 24.45 -84.30 -35.00
N ARG A 827 23.42 -83.65 -35.56
CA ARG A 827 22.56 -84.22 -36.60
C ARG A 827 23.31 -84.52 -37.89
N LYS A 828 24.20 -83.63 -38.36
CA LYS A 828 25.03 -83.89 -39.54
C LYS A 828 26.05 -85.00 -39.31
N ARG A 829 26.64 -85.12 -38.10
CA ARG A 829 27.53 -86.25 -37.75
C ARG A 829 26.79 -87.59 -37.74
N HIS A 830 25.54 -87.63 -37.27
CA HIS A 830 24.70 -88.82 -37.36
C HIS A 830 24.29 -89.15 -38.81
N ALA A 831 23.93 -88.14 -39.62
CA ALA A 831 23.63 -88.34 -41.04
C ALA A 831 24.86 -88.82 -41.84
N LEU A 832 26.06 -88.29 -41.54
CA LEU A 832 27.32 -88.76 -42.12
C LEU A 832 27.68 -90.17 -41.64
N ARG A 833 27.44 -90.53 -40.36
CA ARG A 833 27.61 -91.92 -39.89
C ARG A 833 26.63 -92.89 -40.55
N GLY A 834 25.38 -92.48 -40.76
CA GLY A 834 24.38 -93.26 -41.51
C GLY A 834 24.79 -93.49 -42.97
N PHE A 835 25.20 -92.42 -43.67
CA PHE A 835 25.65 -92.51 -45.08
C PHE A 835 26.94 -93.33 -45.24
N VAL A 836 27.87 -93.25 -44.28
CA VAL A 836 29.09 -94.07 -44.28
C VAL A 836 28.77 -95.54 -43.99
N SER A 837 27.83 -95.83 -43.09
CA SER A 837 27.38 -97.20 -42.80
C SER A 837 26.69 -97.85 -44.02
N GLU A 838 25.81 -97.11 -44.70
CA GLU A 838 25.07 -97.58 -45.88
C GLU A 838 26.01 -97.83 -47.08
N LYS A 839 27.01 -96.95 -47.29
CA LYS A 839 28.07 -97.21 -48.28
C LYS A 839 28.98 -98.38 -47.90
N LEU A 840 29.24 -98.62 -46.60
CA LEU A 840 30.06 -99.75 -46.15
C LEU A 840 29.33 -101.10 -46.36
N GLU A 841 28.02 -101.14 -46.14
CA GLU A 841 27.19 -102.31 -46.46
C GLU A 841 27.08 -102.54 -47.97
N PHE A 842 26.91 -101.47 -48.77
CA PHE A 842 26.93 -101.58 -50.23
C PHE A 842 28.28 -102.13 -50.74
N LEU A 843 29.42 -101.65 -50.21
CA LEU A 843 30.75 -102.16 -50.53
C LEU A 843 30.98 -103.62 -50.08
N LYS A 844 30.49 -104.00 -48.89
CA LYS A 844 30.51 -105.41 -48.44
C LYS A 844 29.68 -106.31 -49.34
N GLY A 845 28.49 -105.86 -49.75
CA GLY A 845 27.65 -106.58 -50.72
C GLY A 845 28.33 -106.71 -52.08
N TYR A 846 28.94 -105.64 -52.59
CA TYR A 846 29.64 -105.63 -53.87
C TYR A 846 30.86 -106.56 -53.88
N ILE A 847 31.66 -106.56 -52.80
CA ILE A 847 32.79 -107.48 -52.63
C ILE A 847 32.30 -108.93 -52.47
N HIS A 848 31.22 -109.18 -51.71
CA HIS A 848 30.71 -110.54 -51.56
C HIS A 848 30.14 -111.13 -52.86
N TYR A 849 29.56 -110.30 -53.73
CA TYR A 849 28.92 -110.73 -54.97
C TYR A 849 29.88 -110.83 -56.17
N TYR A 850 30.90 -109.98 -56.25
CA TYR A 850 31.83 -109.93 -57.41
C TYR A 850 33.19 -110.60 -57.17
N LEU A 851 33.61 -110.81 -55.92
CA LEU A 851 34.89 -111.47 -55.62
C LEU A 851 34.92 -112.97 -56.03
N PRO A 852 33.81 -113.74 -55.98
CA PRO A 852 33.81 -115.12 -56.49
C PRO A 852 33.89 -115.21 -58.02
N THR A 853 33.53 -114.15 -58.74
CA THR A 853 33.51 -114.11 -60.21
C THR A 853 34.86 -113.70 -60.81
N LEU A 854 35.63 -112.89 -60.08
CA LEU A 854 36.98 -112.44 -60.48
C LEU A 854 38.09 -113.46 -60.16
N LEU A 855 37.91 -114.32 -59.15
CA LEU A 855 38.86 -115.40 -58.81
C LEU A 855 38.71 -116.67 -59.66
N ARG A 856 37.79 -116.69 -60.64
CA ARG A 856 37.60 -117.82 -61.58
C ARG A 856 38.22 -117.59 -62.96
N ILE A 857 38.92 -116.46 -63.14
CA ILE A 857 39.69 -116.14 -64.34
C ILE A 857 41.10 -115.75 -63.89
N HIS A 858 41.82 -116.69 -63.26
CA HIS A 858 43.23 -116.90 -63.53
C HIS A 858 43.69 -118.30 -63.13
#